data_AF-A0A917SQM7-F1
#
_entry.id   AF-A0A917SQM7-F1
#
_cell.length_a   1.000
_cell.length_b   1.000
_cell.length_c   1.000
_cell.angle_alpha   90.00
_cell.angle_beta   90.00
_cell.angle_gamma   90.00
#
_symmetry.space_group_name_H-M   'P 1'
#
loop_
_entity.id
_entity.type
_entity.pdbx_description
1 polymer ?
#
loop_
_entity_poly.entity_id
_entity_poly.type
_entity_poly.pdbx_seq_one_letter_code
_entity_poly.pdbx_strand_id
1 'polypeptide(L)'
;MPPRPPEVSAPPTALPLDVVERRQLARLRRWGTVGALLLMVATTSSYGAATPIPNPVDGVRVLGLLSRVGPAALACSYSGIGLLVLCWFLVGRLARPGRTRRLSRTQLTHTLVMWSLPLLVTPPVFSRDVYSYLAVGAMMVRGDNPYDQGPYDALGDGNALAHQVDARWQHTSSPYGPAFLLMARAVVTITGDHVVLGVLVQRLVELLGVALIVWALPRLARLCGVDPVAALWLGALNPLLLFHLVAGGHNEALMLGTMLAGLVVALGAPGATRSRSGPVLTGGTGGTGGTGGTGGTGRVAGVAVETWRVVAGSALIATGVAVKATAAMGLAFLVVALARRAGGRWRDLWRCAALVGAVAVLTFGVLTAVAGMGFGWVAGLTAPGSVQSFLSVSTTLAIATGQLGLLLGLGDHSQAAISVLQPIGTGVGALLALAVLWRCWRPGDRTAGLVGGSRPFRVPMSPIQGLGVALGAFVLLGPVIQPWYLLWTVLPLAAATGHSPLRRAAVWLSAVFAVIIMPNGATIPVFTIVQAVAVAAVVVGVALVALARRGLPRRDVPEVGPGPAPPPWRSRWPDRPGHPPASTPAGLPAGSAATVPVGRAAPLGVAGPDGPAPPQEPVDPGTGGGAGGRGGRDGGP
;
A
#
# COMPACT_ATOMS: atom_id res chain seq x y z
N MET A 1 -42.99 30.21 9.27
CA MET A 1 -42.06 29.49 8.36
C MET A 1 -40.81 29.17 9.17
N PRO A 2 -40.40 27.91 9.34
CA PRO A 2 -39.16 27.61 10.07
C PRO A 2 -37.94 28.12 9.28
N PRO A 3 -36.88 28.60 9.94
CA PRO A 3 -35.68 29.05 9.25
C PRO A 3 -35.05 27.87 8.49
N ARG A 4 -34.61 28.12 7.24
CA ARG A 4 -33.84 27.12 6.48
C ARG A 4 -32.57 26.78 7.27
N PRO A 5 -32.21 25.49 7.44
CA PRO A 5 -30.90 25.16 7.99
C PRO A 5 -29.81 25.78 7.10
N PRO A 6 -28.69 26.24 7.67
CA PRO A 6 -27.61 26.82 6.89
C PRO A 6 -27.11 25.79 5.87
N GLU A 7 -26.99 26.22 4.61
CA GLU A 7 -26.38 25.38 3.58
C GLU A 7 -24.97 24.99 4.02
N VAL A 8 -24.72 23.69 4.15
CA VAL A 8 -23.38 23.16 4.38
C VAL A 8 -22.59 23.39 3.09
N SER A 9 -22.01 24.58 2.99
CA SER A 9 -21.16 24.98 1.86
C SER A 9 -20.15 23.87 1.56
N ALA A 10 -20.08 23.47 0.29
CA ALA A 10 -19.11 22.47 -0.14
C ALA A 10 -17.70 22.94 0.27
N PRO A 11 -16.86 22.05 0.83
CA PRO A 11 -15.55 22.45 1.34
C PRO A 11 -14.77 23.14 0.20
N PRO A 12 -14.19 24.33 0.43
CA PRO A 12 -13.64 25.16 -0.63
C PRO A 12 -12.62 24.37 -1.45
N THR A 13 -12.81 24.39 -2.77
CA THR A 13 -11.90 23.74 -3.71
C THR A 13 -10.52 24.37 -3.57
N ALA A 14 -9.59 23.61 -3.01
CA ALA A 14 -8.23 24.08 -2.77
C ALA A 14 -7.59 24.58 -4.06
N LEU A 15 -6.85 25.67 -3.93
CA LEU A 15 -6.19 26.34 -5.03
C LEU A 15 -5.11 25.43 -5.65
N PRO A 16 -4.78 25.63 -6.94
CA PRO A 16 -3.65 24.94 -7.55
C PRO A 16 -2.34 25.34 -6.86
N LEU A 17 -1.37 24.42 -6.85
CA LEU A 17 -0.01 24.69 -6.36
C LEU A 17 0.60 25.93 -7.03
N ASP A 18 1.28 26.77 -6.26
CA ASP A 18 1.96 27.97 -6.77
C ASP A 18 3.28 27.68 -7.51
N VAL A 19 4.00 28.72 -7.94
CA VAL A 19 5.29 28.57 -8.66
C VAL A 19 6.36 27.88 -7.80
N VAL A 20 6.41 28.14 -6.50
CA VAL A 20 7.38 27.57 -5.56
C VAL A 20 7.02 26.10 -5.27
N GLU A 21 5.77 25.81 -4.95
CA GLU A 21 5.27 24.45 -4.72
C GLU A 21 5.40 23.57 -5.98
N ARG A 22 5.18 24.13 -7.18
CA ARG A 22 5.42 23.43 -8.46
C ARG A 22 6.92 23.12 -8.67
N ARG A 23 7.83 24.04 -8.33
CA ARG A 23 9.29 23.79 -8.35
C ARG A 23 9.70 22.75 -7.30
N GLN A 24 9.11 22.78 -6.11
CA GLN A 24 9.31 21.74 -5.06
C GLN A 24 8.89 20.37 -5.57
N LEU A 25 7.67 20.24 -6.10
CA LEU A 25 7.16 19.00 -6.68
C LEU A 25 8.04 18.47 -7.80
N ALA A 26 8.51 19.33 -8.72
CA ALA A 26 9.40 18.93 -9.81
C ALA A 26 10.72 18.33 -9.28
N ARG A 27 11.28 18.89 -8.19
CA ARG A 27 12.48 18.33 -7.54
C ARG A 27 12.19 16.99 -6.86
N LEU A 28 11.07 16.86 -6.14
CA LEU A 28 10.67 15.59 -5.51
C LEU A 28 10.43 14.48 -6.54
N ARG A 29 9.80 14.80 -7.69
CA ARG A 29 9.66 13.86 -8.80
C ARG A 29 11.02 13.37 -9.29
N ARG A 30 11.94 14.28 -9.59
CA ARG A 30 13.29 13.95 -10.08
C ARG A 30 14.05 13.06 -9.09
N TRP A 31 14.08 13.41 -7.79
CA TRP A 31 14.76 12.60 -6.78
C TRP A 31 14.11 11.22 -6.56
N GLY A 32 12.78 11.12 -6.60
CA GLY A 32 12.13 9.79 -6.59
C GLY A 32 12.38 8.99 -7.87
N THR A 33 12.54 9.66 -9.02
CA THR A 33 12.93 9.00 -10.28
C THR A 33 14.37 8.49 -10.22
N VAL A 34 15.29 9.26 -9.62
CA VAL A 34 16.65 8.78 -9.29
C VAL A 34 16.59 7.57 -8.36
N GLY A 35 15.69 7.57 -7.37
CA GLY A 35 15.48 6.39 -6.52
C GLY A 35 15.01 5.15 -7.28
N ALA A 36 14.04 5.31 -8.20
CA ALA A 36 13.57 4.23 -9.07
C ALA A 36 14.66 3.74 -10.05
N LEU A 37 15.50 4.64 -10.58
CA LEU A 37 16.63 4.30 -11.43
C LEU A 37 17.75 3.57 -10.68
N LEU A 38 18.04 3.94 -9.42
CA LEU A 38 19.00 3.23 -8.57
C LEU A 38 18.54 1.80 -8.28
N LEU A 39 17.24 1.61 -8.02
CA LEU A 39 16.65 0.27 -7.93
C LEU A 39 16.79 -0.48 -9.26
N MET A 40 16.37 0.11 -10.38
CA MET A 40 16.47 -0.49 -11.71
C MET A 40 17.90 -0.96 -12.03
N VAL A 41 18.90 -0.13 -11.78
CA VAL A 41 20.31 -0.46 -12.00
C VAL A 41 20.78 -1.58 -11.06
N ALA A 42 20.36 -1.56 -9.79
CA ALA A 42 20.67 -2.62 -8.83
C ALA A 42 20.06 -3.99 -9.19
N THR A 43 18.91 -4.02 -9.88
CA THR A 43 18.23 -5.27 -10.28
C THR A 43 19.00 -6.12 -11.29
N THR A 44 20.12 -5.63 -11.81
CA THR A 44 21.08 -6.43 -12.62
C THR A 44 21.82 -7.49 -11.78
N SER A 45 21.72 -7.42 -10.45
CA SER A 45 22.34 -8.35 -9.50
C SER A 45 21.29 -9.13 -8.70
N SER A 46 21.61 -10.38 -8.37
CA SER A 46 20.82 -11.25 -7.46
C SER A 46 20.77 -10.76 -6.01
N TYR A 47 21.53 -9.71 -5.66
CA TYR A 47 21.41 -8.98 -4.40
C TYR A 47 20.37 -7.85 -4.47
N GLY A 48 20.11 -7.31 -5.65
CA GLY A 48 19.18 -6.18 -5.86
C GLY A 48 17.79 -6.57 -6.36
N ALA A 49 17.62 -7.80 -6.85
CA ALA A 49 16.34 -8.32 -7.35
C ALA A 49 16.30 -9.85 -7.31
N ALA A 50 15.09 -10.40 -7.47
CA ALA A 50 14.84 -11.82 -7.70
C ALA A 50 15.14 -12.16 -9.17
N THR A 51 16.43 -12.12 -9.56
CA THR A 51 16.86 -12.35 -10.95
C THR A 51 16.48 -13.75 -11.45
N PRO A 52 16.24 -13.90 -12.76
CA PRO A 52 16.20 -15.21 -13.42
C PRO A 52 17.51 -15.98 -13.22
N ILE A 53 17.44 -17.29 -13.38
CA ILE A 53 18.59 -18.21 -13.32
C ILE A 53 18.66 -18.97 -14.67
N PRO A 54 19.71 -18.80 -15.49
CA PRO A 54 20.81 -17.84 -15.35
C PRO A 54 20.34 -16.38 -15.50
N ASN A 55 21.11 -15.45 -14.95
CA ASN A 55 20.83 -14.02 -15.02
C ASN A 55 21.20 -13.46 -16.41
N PRO A 56 20.26 -12.91 -17.19
CA PRO A 56 20.49 -12.56 -18.60
C PRO A 56 21.47 -11.38 -18.83
N VAL A 57 21.90 -10.70 -17.78
CA VAL A 57 22.90 -9.60 -17.86
C VAL A 57 24.30 -10.01 -17.42
N ASP A 58 24.50 -11.25 -16.96
CA ASP A 58 25.83 -11.75 -16.62
C ASP A 58 26.72 -11.82 -17.88
N GLY A 59 27.99 -11.48 -17.73
CA GLY A 59 28.93 -11.33 -18.85
C GLY A 59 28.76 -10.04 -19.67
N VAL A 60 27.63 -9.34 -19.61
CA VAL A 60 27.40 -8.09 -20.37
C VAL A 60 28.19 -6.92 -19.76
N ARG A 61 29.01 -6.23 -20.57
CA ARG A 61 30.03 -5.24 -20.15
C ARG A 61 29.64 -4.34 -18.95
N VAL A 62 28.93 -3.23 -19.21
CA VAL A 62 28.60 -2.22 -18.17
C VAL A 62 27.37 -2.64 -17.36
N LEU A 63 26.41 -3.32 -18.01
CA LEU A 63 25.15 -3.74 -17.39
C LEU A 63 25.36 -4.83 -16.33
N GLY A 64 26.27 -5.77 -16.55
CA GLY A 64 26.64 -6.83 -15.61
C GLY A 64 27.73 -6.45 -14.59
N LEU A 65 28.08 -5.17 -14.45
CA LEU A 65 29.07 -4.76 -13.43
C LEU A 65 28.57 -5.04 -12.00
N LEU A 66 27.29 -4.72 -11.73
CA LEU A 66 26.72 -4.92 -10.38
C LEU A 66 26.37 -6.38 -10.08
N SER A 67 26.20 -7.25 -11.08
CA SER A 67 26.03 -8.69 -10.82
C SER A 67 27.29 -9.30 -10.19
N ARG A 68 28.47 -8.70 -10.45
CA ARG A 68 29.76 -9.06 -9.84
C ARG A 68 30.01 -8.42 -8.47
N VAL A 69 29.19 -7.44 -8.06
CA VAL A 69 29.41 -6.64 -6.82
C VAL A 69 28.10 -6.55 -6.01
N GLY A 70 27.64 -7.69 -5.52
CA GLY A 70 26.40 -7.83 -4.74
C GLY A 70 26.20 -6.79 -3.61
N PRO A 71 27.21 -6.53 -2.75
CA PRO A 71 27.11 -5.49 -1.72
C PRO A 71 26.80 -4.08 -2.26
N ALA A 72 27.37 -3.71 -3.41
CA ALA A 72 27.12 -2.41 -4.04
C ALA A 72 25.72 -2.36 -4.65
N ALA A 73 25.24 -3.45 -5.28
CA ALA A 73 23.87 -3.55 -5.76
C ALA A 73 22.85 -3.44 -4.62
N LEU A 74 23.11 -4.07 -3.48
CA LEU A 74 22.26 -3.94 -2.29
C LEU A 74 22.23 -2.51 -1.75
N ALA A 75 23.40 -1.84 -1.69
CA ALA A 75 23.50 -0.43 -1.30
C ALA A 75 22.74 0.51 -2.24
N CYS A 76 22.82 0.29 -3.56
CA CYS A 76 22.03 0.99 -4.56
C CYS A 76 20.53 0.76 -4.37
N SER A 77 20.12 -0.49 -4.08
CA SER A 77 18.72 -0.85 -3.83
C SER A 77 18.15 -0.12 -2.62
N TYR A 78 18.80 -0.20 -1.46
CA TYR A 78 18.36 0.51 -0.25
C TYR A 78 18.40 2.03 -0.41
N SER A 79 19.38 2.57 -1.15
CA SER A 79 19.41 3.99 -1.50
C SER A 79 18.19 4.39 -2.34
N GLY A 80 17.83 3.58 -3.34
CA GLY A 80 16.66 3.80 -4.18
C GLY A 80 15.34 3.72 -3.42
N ILE A 81 15.20 2.71 -2.56
CA ILE A 81 14.07 2.53 -1.63
C ILE A 81 13.91 3.76 -0.73
N GLY A 82 14.98 4.16 -0.03
CA GLY A 82 14.96 5.28 0.90
C GLY A 82 14.64 6.61 0.23
N LEU A 83 15.17 6.85 -0.98
CA LEU A 83 14.83 8.05 -1.77
C LEU A 83 13.37 8.08 -2.21
N LEU A 84 12.80 6.95 -2.63
CA LEU A 84 11.37 6.86 -2.99
C LEU A 84 10.46 7.07 -1.77
N VAL A 85 10.76 6.42 -0.64
CA VAL A 85 10.02 6.60 0.63
C VAL A 85 10.10 8.06 1.12
N LEU A 86 11.29 8.66 1.10
CA LEU A 86 11.50 10.07 1.44
C LEU A 86 10.68 11.00 0.52
N CYS A 87 10.79 10.82 -0.80
CA CYS A 87 10.07 11.65 -1.76
C CYS A 87 8.56 11.46 -1.65
N TRP A 88 8.09 10.24 -1.40
CA TRP A 88 6.67 9.95 -1.16
C TRP A 88 6.15 10.68 0.09
N PHE A 89 6.86 10.66 1.21
CA PHE A 89 6.52 11.42 2.41
C PHE A 89 6.43 12.93 2.13
N LEU A 90 7.39 13.48 1.37
CA LEU A 90 7.44 14.90 1.04
C LEU A 90 6.34 15.31 0.04
N VAL A 91 6.01 14.47 -0.94
CA VAL A 91 4.84 14.64 -1.83
C VAL A 91 3.54 14.58 -1.02
N GLY A 92 3.48 13.74 0.02
CA GLY A 92 2.36 13.66 0.95
C GLY A 92 2.03 14.97 1.68
N ARG A 93 3.03 15.85 1.87
CA ARG A 93 2.83 17.19 2.42
C ARG A 93 2.06 18.12 1.47
N LEU A 94 2.12 17.88 0.15
CA LEU A 94 1.38 18.62 -0.89
C LEU A 94 0.03 17.96 -1.25
N ALA A 95 -0.14 16.68 -0.93
CA ALA A 95 -1.38 15.91 -1.12
C ALA A 95 -2.29 15.91 0.13
N ARG A 96 -1.87 16.55 1.23
CA ARG A 96 -2.61 16.53 2.51
C ARG A 96 -3.98 17.22 2.37
N PRO A 97 -5.10 16.63 2.85
CA PRO A 97 -6.38 17.31 2.92
C PRO A 97 -6.31 18.57 3.80
N GLY A 98 -7.15 19.57 3.55
CA GLY A 98 -7.25 20.79 4.37
C GLY A 98 -6.18 21.86 4.13
N ARG A 99 -5.22 21.64 3.21
CA ARG A 99 -4.35 22.72 2.71
C ARG A 99 -5.11 23.72 1.85
N THR A 100 -4.65 24.97 1.84
CA THR A 100 -5.12 26.02 0.93
C THR A 100 -4.75 25.72 -0.53
N ARG A 101 -3.52 25.26 -0.78
CA ARG A 101 -3.02 24.82 -2.09
C ARG A 101 -2.73 23.32 -2.11
N ARG A 102 -3.14 22.62 -3.17
CA ARG A 102 -2.98 21.14 -3.27
C ARG A 102 -2.58 20.66 -4.66
N LEU A 103 -1.97 19.48 -4.67
CA LEU A 103 -1.70 18.70 -5.88
C LEU A 103 -2.98 18.44 -6.68
N SER A 104 -2.90 18.58 -8.01
CA SER A 104 -3.96 18.08 -8.90
C SER A 104 -3.81 16.58 -9.14
N ARG A 105 -4.90 15.91 -9.57
CA ARG A 105 -4.86 14.49 -9.97
C ARG A 105 -3.81 14.26 -11.06
N THR A 106 -3.80 15.08 -12.10
CA THR A 106 -2.84 15.00 -13.21
C THR A 106 -1.40 15.14 -12.72
N GLN A 107 -1.14 16.04 -11.77
CA GLN A 107 0.18 16.17 -11.16
C GLN A 107 0.60 14.90 -10.41
N LEU A 108 -0.31 14.28 -9.65
CA LEU A 108 0.03 13.06 -8.91
C LEU A 108 0.18 11.84 -9.84
N THR A 109 -0.67 11.71 -10.87
CA THR A 109 -0.52 10.66 -11.91
C THR A 109 0.79 10.81 -12.67
N HIS A 110 1.25 12.03 -12.98
CA HIS A 110 2.58 12.22 -13.59
C HIS A 110 3.71 11.76 -12.65
N THR A 111 3.62 12.04 -11.35
CA THR A 111 4.60 11.50 -10.37
C THR A 111 4.59 9.97 -10.36
N LEU A 112 3.40 9.35 -10.37
CA LEU A 112 3.25 7.90 -10.44
C LEU A 112 3.93 7.31 -11.67
N VAL A 113 3.63 7.83 -12.87
CA VAL A 113 4.25 7.37 -14.12
C VAL A 113 5.77 7.51 -14.09
N MET A 114 6.30 8.66 -13.65
CA MET A 114 7.76 8.89 -13.57
C MET A 114 8.48 7.90 -12.64
N TRP A 115 7.85 7.49 -11.54
CA TRP A 115 8.45 6.56 -10.58
C TRP A 115 8.21 5.09 -10.95
N SER A 116 7.11 4.78 -11.64
CA SER A 116 6.81 3.43 -12.13
C SER A 116 7.64 3.06 -13.36
N LEU A 117 7.89 3.99 -14.29
CA LEU A 117 8.49 3.67 -15.60
C LEU A 117 9.83 2.92 -15.52
N PRO A 118 10.82 3.31 -14.68
CA PRO A 118 12.06 2.54 -14.54
C PRO A 118 11.86 1.14 -13.97
N LEU A 119 10.81 0.96 -13.16
CA LEU A 119 10.50 -0.30 -12.48
C LEU A 119 9.75 -1.30 -13.39
N LEU A 120 9.31 -0.89 -14.59
CA LEU A 120 8.62 -1.78 -15.53
C LEU A 120 9.58 -2.76 -16.24
N VAL A 121 10.85 -2.39 -16.36
CA VAL A 121 11.87 -3.10 -17.16
C VAL A 121 12.85 -3.91 -16.32
N THR A 122 12.62 -4.04 -15.01
CA THR A 122 13.47 -4.82 -14.10
C THR A 122 13.06 -6.30 -14.08
N PRO A 123 13.92 -7.22 -13.61
CA PRO A 123 13.48 -8.46 -12.96
C PRO A 123 12.46 -8.19 -11.82
N PRO A 124 11.74 -9.21 -11.33
CA PRO A 124 10.90 -9.09 -10.14
C PRO A 124 11.75 -8.63 -8.95
N VAL A 125 11.22 -7.75 -8.11
CA VAL A 125 11.91 -7.24 -6.91
C VAL A 125 11.12 -7.66 -5.67
N PHE A 126 11.83 -7.93 -4.59
CA PHE A 126 11.33 -8.33 -3.26
C PHE A 126 10.66 -9.71 -3.14
N SER A 127 10.30 -10.38 -4.24
CA SER A 127 9.79 -11.76 -4.20
C SER A 127 10.06 -12.53 -5.50
N ARG A 128 10.13 -13.86 -5.38
CA ARG A 128 10.17 -14.83 -6.49
C ARG A 128 8.79 -15.32 -6.93
N ASP A 129 7.69 -14.89 -6.31
CA ASP A 129 6.35 -15.46 -6.54
C ASP A 129 5.87 -15.42 -8.01
N VAL A 130 6.33 -14.46 -8.84
CA VAL A 130 6.05 -14.42 -10.29
C VAL A 130 6.48 -15.71 -10.99
N TYR A 131 7.58 -16.31 -10.56
CA TYR A 131 8.07 -17.56 -11.11
C TYR A 131 7.16 -18.73 -10.77
N SER A 132 6.59 -18.76 -9.56
CA SER A 132 5.52 -19.69 -9.20
C SER A 132 4.29 -19.52 -10.10
N TYR A 133 3.95 -18.29 -10.50
CA TYR A 133 2.81 -18.06 -11.39
C TYR A 133 3.06 -18.63 -12.79
N LEU A 134 4.27 -18.44 -13.33
CA LEU A 134 4.66 -19.02 -14.62
C LEU A 134 4.73 -20.55 -14.56
N ALA A 135 5.28 -21.13 -13.50
CA ALA A 135 5.33 -22.58 -13.36
C ALA A 135 3.90 -23.19 -13.24
N VAL A 136 2.99 -22.57 -12.47
CA VAL A 136 1.57 -22.95 -12.45
C VAL A 136 0.91 -22.80 -13.83
N GLY A 137 1.28 -21.78 -14.60
CA GLY A 137 0.84 -21.63 -16.00
C GLY A 137 1.31 -22.77 -16.91
N ALA A 138 2.55 -23.24 -16.73
CA ALA A 138 3.10 -24.37 -17.49
C ALA A 138 2.42 -25.71 -17.14
N MET A 139 2.12 -25.95 -15.86
CA MET A 139 1.31 -27.10 -15.42
C MET A 139 -0.05 -27.09 -16.14
N MET A 140 -0.74 -25.94 -16.11
CA MET A 140 -2.04 -25.76 -16.79
C MET A 140 -1.98 -25.91 -18.32
N VAL A 141 -0.83 -25.65 -18.96
CA VAL A 141 -0.61 -25.86 -20.40
C VAL A 141 -0.38 -27.35 -20.71
N ARG A 142 0.36 -28.07 -19.86
CA ARG A 142 0.58 -29.53 -19.95
C ARG A 142 -0.66 -30.35 -19.61
N GLY A 143 -1.64 -29.77 -18.93
CA GLY A 143 -2.84 -30.45 -18.44
C GLY A 143 -2.72 -31.00 -17.02
N ASP A 144 -1.60 -30.72 -16.34
CA ASP A 144 -1.38 -31.06 -14.94
C ASP A 144 -2.29 -30.20 -14.05
N ASN A 145 -2.89 -30.80 -13.00
CA ASN A 145 -3.74 -30.08 -12.03
C ASN A 145 -2.88 -29.41 -10.94
N PRO A 146 -2.83 -28.06 -10.86
CA PRO A 146 -1.99 -27.37 -9.88
C PRO A 146 -2.48 -27.47 -8.44
N TYR A 147 -3.61 -28.12 -8.17
CA TYR A 147 -4.11 -28.38 -6.82
C TYR A 147 -3.62 -29.70 -6.21
N ASP A 148 -3.13 -30.63 -7.03
CA ASP A 148 -2.77 -31.98 -6.58
C ASP A 148 -1.27 -32.11 -6.26
N GLN A 149 -0.42 -31.31 -6.90
CA GLN A 149 1.05 -31.38 -6.79
C GLN A 149 1.69 -29.99 -6.84
N GLY A 150 2.94 -29.86 -6.40
CA GLY A 150 3.73 -28.64 -6.56
C GLY A 150 4.29 -28.47 -7.97
N PRO A 151 4.73 -27.25 -8.35
CA PRO A 151 5.25 -27.01 -9.71
C PRO A 151 6.53 -27.78 -10.04
N TYR A 152 7.39 -28.05 -9.06
CA TYR A 152 8.60 -28.85 -9.30
C TYR A 152 8.26 -30.34 -9.47
N ASP A 153 7.29 -30.84 -8.69
CA ASP A 153 6.84 -32.25 -8.74
C ASP A 153 6.25 -32.61 -10.11
N ALA A 154 5.39 -31.74 -10.65
CA ALA A 154 4.72 -31.98 -11.94
C ALA A 154 5.63 -31.69 -13.15
N LEU A 155 6.42 -30.61 -13.11
CA LEU A 155 7.20 -30.18 -14.27
C LEU A 155 8.56 -30.86 -14.38
N GLY A 156 9.17 -31.19 -13.24
CA GLY A 156 10.49 -31.82 -13.11
C GLY A 156 11.67 -30.87 -13.33
N ASP A 157 12.86 -31.37 -12.98
CA ASP A 157 14.15 -30.66 -13.06
C ASP A 157 14.58 -30.28 -14.49
N GLY A 158 13.89 -30.76 -15.52
CA GLY A 158 14.13 -30.32 -16.90
C GLY A 158 13.51 -28.96 -17.25
N ASN A 159 12.55 -28.46 -16.46
CA ASN A 159 11.74 -27.30 -16.87
C ASN A 159 12.32 -25.95 -16.40
N ALA A 160 12.55 -25.05 -17.36
CA ALA A 160 13.17 -23.75 -17.12
C ALA A 160 12.35 -22.78 -16.24
N LEU A 161 11.03 -22.99 -16.09
CA LEU A 161 10.16 -22.21 -15.21
C LEU A 161 10.11 -22.80 -13.79
N ALA A 162 10.05 -24.13 -13.66
CA ALA A 162 10.07 -24.84 -12.38
C ALA A 162 11.32 -24.50 -11.55
N HIS A 163 12.48 -24.45 -12.19
CA HIS A 163 13.76 -24.02 -11.59
C HIS A 163 13.76 -22.61 -11.00
N GLN A 164 12.87 -21.73 -11.47
CA GLN A 164 12.80 -20.36 -10.96
C GLN A 164 11.97 -20.25 -9.67
N VAL A 165 11.13 -21.25 -9.39
CA VAL A 165 10.21 -21.25 -8.25
C VAL A 165 10.99 -21.19 -6.94
N ASP A 166 10.53 -20.35 -6.02
CA ASP A 166 11.10 -20.27 -4.66
C ASP A 166 11.01 -21.63 -3.97
N ALA A 167 12.07 -22.07 -3.29
CA ALA A 167 12.14 -23.36 -2.61
C ALA A 167 10.95 -23.60 -1.66
N ARG A 168 10.40 -22.53 -1.05
CA ARG A 168 9.22 -22.61 -0.17
C ARG A 168 7.92 -23.06 -0.88
N TRP A 169 7.87 -23.01 -2.21
CA TRP A 169 6.70 -23.28 -3.03
C TRP A 169 6.88 -24.43 -4.04
N GLN A 170 8.09 -24.97 -4.21
CA GLN A 170 8.40 -25.98 -5.24
C GLN A 170 7.52 -27.23 -5.14
N HIS A 171 7.21 -27.67 -3.92
CA HIS A 171 6.46 -28.89 -3.61
C HIS A 171 5.07 -28.61 -3.00
N THR A 172 4.55 -27.39 -3.15
CA THR A 172 3.28 -26.97 -2.53
C THR A 172 2.24 -26.68 -3.59
N SER A 173 1.04 -27.24 -3.42
CA SER A 173 -0.07 -27.03 -4.36
C SER A 173 -0.61 -25.59 -4.33
N SER A 174 -1.24 -25.18 -5.42
CA SER A 174 -1.65 -23.80 -5.67
C SER A 174 -2.79 -23.33 -4.73
N PRO A 175 -2.59 -22.24 -3.96
CA PRO A 175 -3.64 -21.63 -3.14
C PRO A 175 -4.57 -20.71 -3.96
N TYR A 176 -4.40 -20.63 -5.27
CA TYR A 176 -5.03 -19.62 -6.13
C TYR A 176 -6.31 -20.11 -6.82
N GLY A 177 -7.24 -19.20 -7.07
CA GLY A 177 -8.51 -19.51 -7.69
C GLY A 177 -8.44 -19.74 -9.21
N PRO A 178 -9.57 -20.14 -9.83
CA PRO A 178 -9.60 -20.54 -11.24
C PRO A 178 -9.33 -19.40 -12.23
N ALA A 179 -9.65 -18.14 -11.91
CA ALA A 179 -9.33 -17.00 -12.78
C ALA A 179 -7.82 -16.74 -12.84
N PHE A 180 -7.11 -16.95 -11.72
CA PHE A 180 -5.66 -16.92 -11.72
C PHE A 180 -5.08 -18.06 -12.55
N LEU A 181 -5.57 -19.30 -12.40
CA LEU A 181 -5.09 -20.44 -13.20
C LEU A 181 -5.27 -20.20 -14.71
N LEU A 182 -6.43 -19.70 -15.13
CA LEU A 182 -6.71 -19.36 -16.52
C LEU A 182 -5.79 -18.24 -17.04
N MET A 183 -5.53 -17.22 -16.23
CA MET A 183 -4.60 -16.13 -16.56
C MET A 183 -3.17 -16.65 -16.69
N ALA A 184 -2.68 -17.44 -15.73
CA ALA A 184 -1.34 -18.02 -15.77
C ALA A 184 -1.16 -18.95 -16.98
N ARG A 185 -2.16 -19.79 -17.29
CA ARG A 185 -2.19 -20.62 -18.50
C ARG A 185 -2.08 -19.75 -19.76
N ALA A 186 -2.85 -18.67 -19.85
CA ALA A 186 -2.85 -17.78 -21.02
C ALA A 186 -1.49 -17.08 -21.20
N VAL A 187 -0.86 -16.61 -20.11
CA VAL A 187 0.50 -16.03 -20.15
C VAL A 187 1.49 -17.04 -20.72
N VAL A 188 1.56 -18.25 -20.16
CA VAL A 188 2.52 -19.27 -20.62
C VAL A 188 2.21 -19.81 -22.01
N THR A 189 0.94 -19.86 -22.42
CA THR A 189 0.55 -20.20 -23.81
C THR A 189 1.14 -19.20 -24.82
N ILE A 190 1.30 -17.93 -24.42
CA ILE A 190 1.88 -16.88 -25.27
C ILE A 190 3.43 -16.89 -25.21
N THR A 191 4.02 -17.17 -24.04
CA THR A 191 5.47 -17.00 -23.83
C THR A 191 6.29 -18.29 -23.90
N GLY A 192 5.64 -19.46 -23.84
CA GLY A 192 6.31 -20.74 -23.57
C GLY A 192 7.14 -20.68 -22.28
N ASP A 193 8.20 -21.49 -22.23
CA ASP A 193 9.16 -21.54 -21.12
C ASP A 193 10.13 -20.32 -21.05
N HIS A 194 9.93 -19.27 -21.86
CA HIS A 194 10.83 -18.13 -21.91
C HIS A 194 10.67 -17.20 -20.68
N VAL A 195 11.37 -17.54 -19.59
CA VAL A 195 11.34 -16.87 -18.27
C VAL A 195 11.18 -15.34 -18.32
N VAL A 196 12.08 -14.63 -19.01
CA VAL A 196 12.07 -13.15 -19.04
C VAL A 196 10.80 -12.58 -19.71
N LEU A 197 10.38 -13.16 -20.84
CA LEU A 197 9.17 -12.77 -21.55
C LEU A 197 7.92 -13.10 -20.70
N GLY A 198 7.89 -14.27 -20.06
CA GLY A 198 6.87 -14.65 -19.09
C GLY A 198 6.70 -13.61 -17.98
N VAL A 199 7.80 -13.20 -17.34
CA VAL A 199 7.79 -12.15 -16.30
C VAL A 199 7.23 -10.83 -16.84
N LEU A 200 7.64 -10.41 -18.04
CA LEU A 200 7.17 -9.15 -18.63
C LEU A 200 5.68 -9.20 -18.99
N VAL A 201 5.19 -10.30 -19.58
CA VAL A 201 3.78 -10.47 -19.92
C VAL A 201 2.91 -10.59 -18.66
N GLN A 202 3.35 -11.36 -17.64
CA GLN A 202 2.69 -11.39 -16.33
C GLN A 202 2.59 -9.98 -15.73
N ARG A 203 3.68 -9.21 -15.73
CA ARG A 203 3.68 -7.83 -15.23
C ARG A 203 2.70 -6.94 -16.00
N LEU A 204 2.62 -7.05 -17.33
CA LEU A 204 1.66 -6.29 -18.13
C LEU A 204 0.20 -6.60 -17.73
N VAL A 205 -0.12 -7.86 -17.41
CA VAL A 205 -1.44 -8.25 -16.88
C VAL A 205 -1.69 -7.62 -15.51
N GLU A 206 -0.72 -7.66 -14.58
CA GLU A 206 -0.88 -7.03 -13.25
C GLU A 206 -1.01 -5.51 -13.30
N LEU A 207 -0.40 -4.85 -14.29
CA LEU A 207 -0.59 -3.41 -14.52
C LEU A 207 -2.05 -3.05 -14.87
N LEU A 208 -2.85 -3.98 -15.41
CA LEU A 208 -4.30 -3.79 -15.57
C LEU A 208 -4.97 -3.69 -14.19
N GLY A 209 -4.57 -4.54 -13.24
CA GLY A 209 -4.97 -4.46 -11.84
C GLY A 209 -4.58 -3.12 -11.20
N VAL A 210 -3.33 -2.67 -11.40
CA VAL A 210 -2.86 -1.34 -10.94
C VAL A 210 -3.68 -0.21 -11.57
N ALA A 211 -3.99 -0.28 -12.86
CA ALA A 211 -4.82 0.71 -13.55
C ALA A 211 -6.24 0.77 -12.97
N LEU A 212 -6.84 -0.38 -12.63
CA LEU A 212 -8.12 -0.46 -11.92
C LEU A 212 -8.03 0.17 -10.52
N ILE A 213 -6.94 -0.02 -9.76
CA ILE A 213 -6.72 0.65 -8.46
C ILE A 213 -6.67 2.18 -8.64
N VAL A 214 -5.88 2.69 -9.60
CA VAL A 214 -5.75 4.12 -9.94
C VAL A 214 -7.08 4.73 -10.43
N TRP A 215 -7.92 3.93 -11.07
CA TRP A 215 -9.27 4.31 -11.50
C TRP A 215 -10.28 4.30 -10.35
N ALA A 216 -10.21 3.31 -9.45
CA ALA A 216 -11.20 3.06 -8.41
C ALA A 216 -11.00 3.95 -7.17
N LEU A 217 -9.79 4.07 -6.64
CA LEU A 217 -9.47 4.86 -5.44
C LEU A 217 -10.10 6.26 -5.44
N PRO A 218 -9.94 7.13 -6.47
CA PRO A 218 -10.50 8.47 -6.45
C PRO A 218 -12.03 8.49 -6.58
N ARG A 219 -12.66 7.40 -7.03
CA ARG A 219 -14.12 7.24 -7.09
C ARG A 219 -14.68 6.78 -5.75
N LEU A 220 -14.08 5.77 -5.13
CA LEU A 220 -14.41 5.36 -3.75
C LEU A 220 -14.19 6.51 -2.76
N ALA A 221 -13.10 7.27 -2.91
CA ALA A 221 -12.84 8.45 -2.08
C ALA A 221 -14.00 9.46 -2.12
N ARG A 222 -14.53 9.79 -3.30
CA ARG A 222 -15.72 10.65 -3.43
C ARG A 222 -16.97 10.04 -2.79
N LEU A 223 -17.19 8.73 -2.95
CA LEU A 223 -18.31 8.04 -2.28
C LEU A 223 -18.20 8.06 -0.74
N CYS A 224 -16.98 8.13 -0.20
CA CYS A 224 -16.72 8.23 1.24
C CYS A 224 -16.55 9.67 1.77
N GLY A 225 -16.67 10.70 0.93
CA GLY A 225 -16.39 12.09 1.32
C GLY A 225 -14.91 12.38 1.62
N VAL A 226 -13.99 11.53 1.16
CA VAL A 226 -12.54 11.66 1.33
C VAL A 226 -11.91 12.30 0.10
N ASP A 227 -10.83 13.06 0.31
CA ASP A 227 -10.13 13.72 -0.79
C ASP A 227 -9.50 12.72 -1.79
N PRO A 228 -9.82 12.79 -3.09
CA PRO A 228 -9.32 11.85 -4.09
C PRO A 228 -7.81 11.87 -4.32
N VAL A 229 -7.13 12.99 -4.09
CA VAL A 229 -5.68 13.13 -4.30
C VAL A 229 -4.94 12.56 -3.08
N ALA A 230 -5.43 12.82 -1.87
CA ALA A 230 -4.94 12.23 -0.64
C ALA A 230 -5.13 10.69 -0.59
N ALA A 231 -6.19 10.18 -1.22
CA ALA A 231 -6.44 8.75 -1.41
C ALA A 231 -5.46 8.13 -2.41
N LEU A 232 -5.27 8.76 -3.58
CA LEU A 232 -4.31 8.30 -4.58
C LEU A 232 -2.84 8.37 -4.08
N TRP A 233 -2.49 9.37 -3.26
CA TRP A 233 -1.16 9.44 -2.64
C TRP A 233 -0.88 8.27 -1.68
N LEU A 234 -1.84 7.93 -0.82
CA LEU A 234 -1.67 6.86 0.17
C LEU A 234 -1.84 5.46 -0.43
N GLY A 235 -2.67 5.33 -1.47
CA GLY A 235 -2.93 4.06 -2.15
C GLY A 235 -2.05 3.84 -3.38
N ALA A 236 -2.30 4.60 -4.46
CA ALA A 236 -1.65 4.38 -5.76
C ALA A 236 -0.17 4.79 -5.80
N LEU A 237 0.23 5.86 -5.11
CA LEU A 237 1.64 6.28 -5.03
C LEU A 237 2.38 5.62 -3.85
N ASN A 238 1.78 4.65 -3.18
CA ASN A 238 2.39 3.97 -2.04
C ASN A 238 3.67 3.24 -2.46
N PRO A 239 4.80 3.39 -1.73
CA PRO A 239 6.03 2.64 -2.04
C PRO A 239 5.81 1.13 -2.17
N LEU A 240 5.00 0.52 -1.30
CA LEU A 240 4.66 -0.91 -1.40
C LEU A 240 3.92 -1.27 -2.69
N LEU A 241 3.09 -0.37 -3.23
CA LEU A 241 2.43 -0.61 -4.52
C LEU A 241 3.42 -0.55 -5.67
N LEU A 242 4.34 0.42 -5.65
CA LEU A 242 5.41 0.53 -6.66
C LEU A 242 6.36 -0.68 -6.61
N PHE A 243 6.68 -1.15 -5.41
CA PHE A 243 7.62 -2.24 -5.18
C PHE A 243 7.03 -3.60 -5.51
N HIS A 244 5.81 -3.91 -5.07
CA HIS A 244 5.24 -5.23 -5.23
C HIS A 244 4.29 -5.35 -6.42
N LEU A 245 3.37 -4.40 -6.61
CA LEU A 245 2.37 -4.52 -7.69
C LEU A 245 2.91 -4.06 -9.05
N VAL A 246 3.87 -3.12 -9.07
CA VAL A 246 4.49 -2.63 -10.31
C VAL A 246 5.80 -3.38 -10.61
N ALA A 247 6.82 -3.27 -9.76
CA ALA A 247 8.11 -3.95 -9.99
C ALA A 247 8.01 -5.46 -9.77
N GLY A 248 7.44 -5.88 -8.64
CA GLY A 248 7.32 -7.27 -8.24
C GLY A 248 6.31 -8.12 -9.04
N GLY A 249 5.38 -7.54 -9.80
CA GLY A 249 4.42 -8.29 -10.62
C GLY A 249 3.46 -9.19 -9.82
N HIS A 250 3.09 -8.78 -8.61
CA HIS A 250 2.25 -9.57 -7.69
C HIS A 250 0.76 -9.63 -8.07
N ASN A 251 0.15 -10.82 -8.01
CA ASN A 251 -1.26 -11.06 -8.41
C ASN A 251 -2.31 -10.35 -7.53
N GLU A 252 -1.88 -9.83 -6.39
CA GLU A 252 -2.65 -8.91 -5.58
C GLU A 252 -3.09 -7.66 -6.36
N ALA A 253 -2.42 -7.29 -7.46
CA ALA A 253 -2.85 -6.18 -8.31
C ALA A 253 -4.17 -6.47 -9.00
N LEU A 254 -4.33 -7.62 -9.67
CA LEU A 254 -5.61 -8.06 -10.22
C LEU A 254 -6.68 -8.20 -9.13
N MET A 255 -6.35 -8.86 -8.01
CA MET A 255 -7.29 -9.06 -6.88
C MET A 255 -7.82 -7.72 -6.33
N LEU A 256 -6.93 -6.80 -5.96
CA LEU A 256 -7.31 -5.49 -5.40
C LEU A 256 -7.96 -4.60 -6.45
N GLY A 257 -7.46 -4.61 -7.69
CA GLY A 257 -8.00 -3.83 -8.80
C GLY A 257 -9.45 -4.18 -9.10
N THR A 258 -9.74 -5.47 -9.31
CA THR A 258 -11.09 -5.98 -9.58
C THR A 258 -12.02 -5.79 -8.38
N MET A 259 -11.55 -6.05 -7.15
CA MET A 259 -12.34 -5.81 -5.93
C MET A 259 -12.74 -4.33 -5.79
N LEU A 260 -11.79 -3.41 -5.87
CA LEU A 260 -12.06 -1.97 -5.72
C LEU A 260 -12.86 -1.41 -6.89
N ALA A 261 -12.63 -1.90 -8.12
CA ALA A 261 -13.42 -1.51 -9.28
C ALA A 261 -14.87 -2.00 -9.19
N GLY A 262 -15.09 -3.25 -8.77
CA GLY A 262 -16.43 -3.80 -8.57
C GLY A 262 -17.23 -3.04 -7.50
N LEU A 263 -16.58 -2.64 -6.40
CA LEU A 263 -17.18 -1.74 -5.40
C LEU A 263 -17.60 -0.40 -6.03
N VAL A 264 -16.78 0.21 -6.88
CA VAL A 264 -17.15 1.47 -7.59
C VAL A 264 -18.33 1.27 -8.54
N VAL A 265 -18.34 0.17 -9.31
CA VAL A 265 -19.39 -0.11 -10.29
C VAL A 265 -20.74 -0.27 -9.58
N ALA A 266 -20.82 -1.11 -8.54
CA ALA A 266 -22.06 -1.38 -7.79
C ALA A 266 -22.52 -0.21 -6.89
N LEU A 267 -21.59 0.52 -6.26
CA LEU A 267 -21.94 1.58 -5.30
C LEU A 267 -22.15 2.96 -5.92
N GLY A 268 -21.58 3.23 -7.10
CA GLY A 268 -21.70 4.55 -7.73
C GLY A 268 -23.14 4.95 -8.03
N ALA A 269 -23.45 6.24 -7.89
CA ALA A 269 -24.77 6.77 -8.25
C ALA A 269 -25.08 6.55 -9.74
N PRO A 270 -26.36 6.32 -10.14
CA PRO A 270 -26.80 6.46 -11.52
C PRO A 270 -26.27 7.76 -12.09
N GLY A 271 -25.82 7.72 -13.35
CA GLY A 271 -25.13 8.87 -13.93
C GLY A 271 -26.00 10.12 -13.81
N ALA A 272 -25.39 11.22 -13.38
CA ALA A 272 -25.83 12.53 -13.85
C ALA A 272 -25.63 12.51 -15.38
N THR A 273 -26.65 12.01 -16.09
CA THR A 273 -26.93 12.42 -17.46
C THR A 273 -26.75 13.92 -17.45
N ARG A 274 -25.81 14.43 -18.25
CA ARG A 274 -25.56 15.86 -18.34
C ARG A 274 -26.92 16.52 -18.52
N SER A 275 -27.40 17.25 -17.51
CA SER A 275 -28.34 18.32 -17.77
C SER A 275 -27.53 19.27 -18.63
N ARG A 276 -27.71 19.11 -19.95
CA ARG A 276 -27.15 19.98 -20.95
C ARG A 276 -27.95 21.24 -20.74
N SER A 277 -27.43 22.13 -19.89
CA SER A 277 -27.97 23.45 -19.64
C SER A 277 -28.01 24.17 -20.98
N GLY A 278 -29.15 24.06 -21.66
CA GLY A 278 -29.46 24.88 -22.81
C GLY A 278 -29.40 26.34 -22.38
N PRO A 279 -29.05 27.26 -23.29
CA PRO A 279 -29.07 28.67 -22.97
C PRO A 279 -30.45 29.06 -22.43
N VAL A 280 -30.48 29.85 -21.35
CA VAL A 280 -31.70 30.50 -20.90
C VAL A 280 -32.12 31.47 -21.99
N LEU A 281 -33.09 31.08 -22.83
CA LEU A 281 -33.81 32.00 -23.69
C LEU A 281 -34.96 32.60 -22.90
N THR A 282 -34.77 33.85 -22.50
CA THR A 282 -35.84 34.71 -21.99
C THR A 282 -36.79 35.10 -23.12
N GLY A 283 -38.07 34.76 -23.00
CA GLY A 283 -39.13 35.31 -23.86
C GLY A 283 -40.32 34.38 -24.06
N GLY A 284 -41.54 34.95 -24.06
CA GLY A 284 -42.77 34.27 -24.49
C GLY A 284 -43.83 34.11 -23.40
N THR A 285 -44.90 34.89 -23.52
CA THR A 285 -46.13 34.82 -22.71
C THR A 285 -47.17 33.87 -23.31
N GLY A 286 -48.01 33.27 -22.45
CA GLY A 286 -49.34 32.77 -22.81
C GLY A 286 -49.46 31.27 -23.13
N GLY A 287 -50.59 30.67 -22.73
CA GLY A 287 -50.99 29.31 -23.12
C GLY A 287 -51.56 28.47 -21.97
N THR A 288 -52.90 28.36 -21.91
CA THR A 288 -53.62 27.46 -21.00
C THR A 288 -53.91 26.10 -21.63
N GLY A 289 -53.97 25.04 -20.80
CA GLY A 289 -54.62 23.76 -21.13
C GLY A 289 -53.69 22.61 -21.53
N GLY A 290 -54.05 21.38 -21.12
CA GLY A 290 -53.38 20.14 -21.57
C GLY A 290 -53.21 19.07 -20.49
N THR A 291 -54.22 18.20 -20.33
CA THR A 291 -54.15 16.95 -19.55
C THR A 291 -53.37 15.85 -20.27
N GLY A 292 -52.75 14.92 -19.54
CA GLY A 292 -52.35 13.60 -20.10
C GLY A 292 -51.04 13.07 -19.53
N GLY A 293 -51.03 11.82 -19.03
CA GLY A 293 -49.88 11.27 -18.31
C GLY A 293 -48.97 10.38 -19.15
N THR A 294 -47.67 10.37 -18.81
CA THR A 294 -46.74 9.26 -19.07
C THR A 294 -45.73 9.12 -17.92
N GLY A 295 -46.12 8.45 -16.81
CA GLY A 295 -45.30 8.33 -15.60
C GLY A 295 -44.56 6.99 -15.41
N GLY A 296 -44.69 6.03 -16.33
CA GLY A 296 -44.28 4.62 -16.10
C GLY A 296 -42.83 4.26 -16.46
N THR A 297 -42.27 4.86 -17.51
CA THR A 297 -41.02 4.37 -18.14
C THR A 297 -39.76 4.69 -17.34
N GLY A 298 -39.70 5.86 -16.68
CA GLY A 298 -38.52 6.31 -15.93
C GLY A 298 -38.18 5.44 -14.71
N ARG A 299 -39.17 4.83 -14.06
CA ARG A 299 -38.97 4.00 -12.86
C ARG A 299 -38.37 2.63 -13.19
N VAL A 300 -38.87 1.98 -14.24
CA VAL A 300 -38.37 0.67 -14.69
C VAL A 300 -36.94 0.80 -15.22
N ALA A 301 -36.67 1.83 -16.03
CA ALA A 301 -35.32 2.14 -16.50
C ALA A 301 -34.36 2.43 -15.33
N GLY A 302 -34.77 3.23 -14.34
CA GLY A 302 -33.97 3.53 -13.15
C GLY A 302 -33.59 2.28 -12.33
N VAL A 303 -34.55 1.38 -12.10
CA VAL A 303 -34.31 0.12 -11.36
C VAL A 303 -33.40 -0.82 -12.16
N ALA A 304 -33.65 -1.02 -13.45
CA ALA A 304 -32.79 -1.84 -14.30
C ALA A 304 -31.34 -1.30 -14.36
N VAL A 305 -31.18 0.03 -14.43
CA VAL A 305 -29.88 0.73 -14.37
C VAL A 305 -29.17 0.55 -13.03
N GLU A 306 -29.90 0.33 -11.93
CA GLU A 306 -29.31 0.05 -10.62
C GLU A 306 -28.92 -1.43 -10.47
N THR A 307 -29.74 -2.36 -10.97
CA THR A 307 -29.50 -3.81 -10.86
C THR A 307 -28.30 -4.29 -11.67
N TRP A 308 -28.14 -3.91 -12.96
CA TRP A 308 -27.00 -4.40 -13.77
C TRP A 308 -25.66 -4.00 -13.17
N ARG A 309 -25.60 -2.87 -12.46
CA ARG A 309 -24.40 -2.38 -11.78
C ARG A 309 -24.04 -3.21 -10.57
N VAL A 310 -25.04 -3.65 -9.81
CA VAL A 310 -24.82 -4.60 -8.72
C VAL A 310 -24.31 -5.92 -9.29
N VAL A 311 -24.92 -6.44 -10.36
CA VAL A 311 -24.47 -7.66 -11.04
C VAL A 311 -23.02 -7.52 -11.55
N ALA A 312 -22.73 -6.51 -12.38
CA ALA A 312 -21.40 -6.29 -12.94
C ALA A 312 -20.34 -6.03 -11.86
N GLY A 313 -20.69 -5.27 -10.81
CA GLY A 313 -19.79 -5.02 -9.68
C GLY A 313 -19.52 -6.28 -8.85
N SER A 314 -20.54 -7.10 -8.60
CA SER A 314 -20.40 -8.39 -7.91
C SER A 314 -19.59 -9.39 -8.72
N ALA A 315 -19.80 -9.47 -10.05
CA ALA A 315 -19.01 -10.32 -10.95
C ALA A 315 -17.53 -9.89 -10.98
N LEU A 316 -17.24 -8.58 -10.99
CA LEU A 316 -15.87 -8.08 -10.87
C LEU A 316 -15.22 -8.48 -9.54
N ILE A 317 -15.90 -8.32 -8.40
CA ILE A 317 -15.33 -8.75 -7.11
C ILE A 317 -15.17 -10.27 -7.08
N ALA A 318 -16.14 -11.04 -7.60
CA ALA A 318 -16.08 -12.50 -7.68
C ALA A 318 -14.94 -13.00 -8.58
N THR A 319 -14.61 -12.28 -9.66
CA THR A 319 -13.40 -12.51 -10.45
C THR A 319 -12.15 -12.29 -9.59
N GLY A 320 -12.15 -11.25 -8.73
CA GLY A 320 -11.11 -11.05 -7.72
C GLY A 320 -11.01 -12.20 -6.70
N VAL A 321 -12.14 -12.79 -6.27
CA VAL A 321 -12.16 -14.00 -5.41
C VAL A 321 -11.53 -15.18 -6.14
N ALA A 322 -11.85 -15.34 -7.43
CA ALA A 322 -11.28 -16.35 -8.31
C ALA A 322 -9.81 -16.08 -8.69
N VAL A 323 -9.23 -14.93 -8.36
CA VAL A 323 -7.77 -14.72 -8.32
C VAL A 323 -7.24 -15.13 -6.95
N LYS A 324 -7.78 -14.56 -5.87
CA LYS A 324 -7.36 -14.82 -4.50
C LYS A 324 -8.52 -14.62 -3.52
N ALA A 325 -8.78 -15.64 -2.68
CA ALA A 325 -10.01 -15.76 -1.89
C ALA A 325 -10.30 -14.59 -0.94
N THR A 326 -9.28 -13.84 -0.50
CA THR A 326 -9.43 -12.71 0.44
C THR A 326 -10.25 -11.55 -0.13
N ALA A 327 -10.42 -11.46 -1.46
CA ALA A 327 -11.38 -10.54 -2.08
C ALA A 327 -12.86 -10.79 -1.70
N ALA A 328 -13.19 -11.98 -1.16
CA ALA A 328 -14.57 -12.31 -0.75
C ALA A 328 -15.08 -11.39 0.38
N MET A 329 -14.16 -10.84 1.19
CA MET A 329 -14.46 -9.79 2.15
C MET A 329 -15.13 -8.58 1.47
N GLY A 330 -14.71 -8.24 0.24
CA GLY A 330 -15.31 -7.19 -0.59
C GLY A 330 -16.78 -7.45 -0.92
N LEU A 331 -17.19 -8.70 -1.17
CA LEU A 331 -18.60 -9.07 -1.38
C LEU A 331 -19.42 -8.86 -0.10
N ALA A 332 -18.91 -9.30 1.05
CA ALA A 332 -19.60 -9.15 2.33
C ALA A 332 -19.85 -7.69 2.69
N PHE A 333 -18.84 -6.81 2.55
CA PHE A 333 -18.99 -5.38 2.79
C PHE A 333 -19.83 -4.68 1.69
N LEU A 334 -19.84 -5.18 0.45
CA LEU A 334 -20.76 -4.71 -0.59
C LEU A 334 -22.22 -4.99 -0.24
N VAL A 335 -22.55 -6.21 0.23
CA VAL A 335 -23.90 -6.58 0.69
C VAL A 335 -24.38 -5.64 1.78
N VAL A 336 -23.56 -5.37 2.80
CA VAL A 336 -23.90 -4.43 3.89
C VAL A 336 -24.09 -2.99 3.36
N ALA A 337 -23.27 -2.54 2.40
CA ALA A 337 -23.39 -1.22 1.81
C ALA A 337 -24.69 -1.06 0.99
N LEU A 338 -25.03 -2.04 0.15
CA LEU A 338 -26.26 -2.04 -0.64
C LEU A 338 -27.51 -2.15 0.24
N ALA A 339 -27.50 -3.04 1.24
CA ALA A 339 -28.60 -3.20 2.17
C ALA A 339 -28.87 -1.92 2.98
N ARG A 340 -27.81 -1.19 3.38
CA ARG A 340 -27.93 0.13 4.01
C ARG A 340 -28.47 1.19 3.05
N ARG A 341 -28.10 1.15 1.75
CA ARG A 341 -28.66 2.05 0.71
C ARG A 341 -30.15 1.77 0.46
N ALA A 342 -30.57 0.52 0.51
CA ALA A 342 -31.94 0.08 0.26
C ALA A 342 -32.94 0.32 1.41
N GLY A 343 -32.47 0.65 2.62
CA GLY A 343 -33.33 0.97 3.78
C GLY A 343 -32.78 0.52 5.13
N GLY A 344 -31.88 -0.46 5.13
CA GLY A 344 -31.24 -1.00 6.32
C GLY A 344 -32.09 -2.00 7.12
N ARG A 345 -33.08 -2.65 6.50
CA ARG A 345 -33.87 -3.72 7.14
C ARG A 345 -33.24 -5.09 6.87
N TRP A 346 -33.49 -6.07 7.75
CA TRP A 346 -33.06 -7.46 7.54
C TRP A 346 -33.49 -8.06 6.20
N ARG A 347 -34.69 -7.72 5.72
CA ARG A 347 -35.17 -8.11 4.38
C ARG A 347 -34.28 -7.56 3.26
N ASP A 348 -33.76 -6.36 3.42
CA ASP A 348 -32.89 -5.71 2.43
C ASP A 348 -31.50 -6.35 2.44
N LEU A 349 -31.01 -6.75 3.62
CA LEU A 349 -29.79 -7.56 3.76
C LEU A 349 -29.92 -8.89 3.02
N TRP A 350 -30.96 -9.67 3.29
CA TRP A 350 -31.17 -10.97 2.64
C TRP A 350 -31.36 -10.85 1.12
N ARG A 351 -32.07 -9.82 0.64
CA ARG A 351 -32.21 -9.56 -0.80
C ARG A 351 -30.88 -9.20 -1.47
N CYS A 352 -30.08 -8.33 -0.85
CA CYS A 352 -28.76 -7.98 -1.38
C CYS A 352 -27.80 -9.18 -1.30
N ALA A 353 -27.83 -9.94 -0.21
CA ALA A 353 -27.02 -11.16 -0.04
C ALA A 353 -27.35 -12.21 -1.09
N ALA A 354 -28.64 -12.47 -1.36
CA ALA A 354 -29.08 -13.41 -2.39
C ALA A 354 -28.62 -12.99 -3.79
N LEU A 355 -28.80 -11.71 -4.18
CA LEU A 355 -28.36 -11.22 -5.49
C LEU A 355 -26.84 -11.26 -5.65
N VAL A 356 -26.08 -10.70 -4.70
CA VAL A 356 -24.61 -10.67 -4.75
C VAL A 356 -24.04 -12.09 -4.67
N GLY A 357 -24.61 -12.95 -3.83
CA GLY A 357 -24.22 -14.35 -3.68
C GLY A 357 -24.48 -15.17 -4.95
N ALA A 358 -25.67 -15.08 -5.55
CA ALA A 358 -25.99 -15.79 -6.79
C ALA A 358 -25.05 -15.38 -7.94
N VAL A 359 -24.77 -14.09 -8.09
CA VAL A 359 -23.82 -13.60 -9.10
C VAL A 359 -22.40 -14.08 -8.81
N ALA A 360 -21.97 -14.09 -7.54
CA ALA A 360 -20.64 -14.56 -7.17
C ALA A 360 -20.48 -16.07 -7.41
N VAL A 361 -21.46 -16.89 -7.02
CA VAL A 361 -21.48 -18.34 -7.27
C VAL A 361 -21.49 -18.64 -8.76
N LEU A 362 -22.32 -17.95 -9.55
CA LEU A 362 -22.36 -18.12 -11.01
C LEU A 362 -21.02 -17.75 -11.66
N THR A 363 -20.47 -16.58 -11.31
CA THR A 363 -19.20 -16.10 -11.88
C THR A 363 -18.05 -17.05 -11.54
N PHE A 364 -17.94 -17.45 -10.27
CA PHE A 364 -16.91 -18.37 -9.81
C PHE A 364 -17.08 -19.76 -10.42
N GLY A 365 -18.31 -20.30 -10.46
CA GLY A 365 -18.62 -21.59 -11.04
C GLY A 365 -18.30 -21.69 -12.54
N VAL A 366 -18.61 -20.64 -13.31
CA VAL A 366 -18.20 -20.54 -14.73
C VAL A 366 -16.68 -20.54 -14.86
N LEU A 367 -15.97 -19.77 -14.03
CA LEU A 367 -14.51 -19.74 -14.04
C LEU A 367 -13.89 -21.10 -13.66
N THR A 368 -14.44 -21.79 -12.64
CA THR A 368 -14.04 -23.16 -12.28
C THR A 368 -14.28 -24.14 -13.42
N ALA A 369 -15.44 -24.09 -14.07
CA ALA A 369 -15.78 -24.97 -15.19
C ALA A 369 -14.85 -24.75 -16.40
N VAL A 370 -14.54 -23.49 -16.73
CA VAL A 370 -13.60 -23.15 -17.81
C VAL A 370 -12.14 -23.50 -17.45
N ALA A 371 -11.77 -23.43 -16.17
CA ALA A 371 -10.44 -23.85 -15.71
C ALA A 371 -10.24 -25.37 -15.74
N GLY A 372 -11.30 -26.17 -15.56
CA GLY A 372 -11.26 -27.64 -15.61
C GLY A 372 -10.68 -28.33 -14.36
N MET A 373 -10.07 -27.58 -13.43
CA MET A 373 -9.34 -28.12 -12.27
C MET A 373 -10.18 -28.33 -10.99
N GLY A 374 -11.51 -28.17 -11.07
CA GLY A 374 -12.40 -28.38 -9.93
C GLY A 374 -12.16 -27.43 -8.75
N PHE A 375 -12.32 -27.94 -7.52
CA PHE A 375 -12.36 -27.14 -6.28
C PHE A 375 -11.14 -27.32 -5.36
N GLY A 376 -10.04 -27.89 -5.85
CA GLY A 376 -8.84 -28.19 -5.04
C GLY A 376 -8.22 -26.97 -4.35
N TRP A 377 -8.41 -25.76 -4.88
CA TRP A 377 -8.02 -24.50 -4.24
C TRP A 377 -8.52 -24.35 -2.79
N VAL A 378 -9.64 -24.99 -2.41
CA VAL A 378 -10.17 -24.94 -1.04
C VAL A 378 -9.21 -25.63 -0.06
N ALA A 379 -8.65 -26.79 -0.45
CA ALA A 379 -7.59 -27.44 0.31
C ALA A 379 -6.28 -26.63 0.24
N GLY A 380 -5.98 -26.07 -0.93
CA GLY A 380 -4.85 -25.15 -1.15
C GLY A 380 -4.86 -23.89 -0.26
N LEU A 381 -6.00 -23.48 0.32
CA LEU A 381 -6.03 -22.40 1.31
C LEU A 381 -5.25 -22.71 2.61
N THR A 382 -4.88 -23.98 2.85
CA THR A 382 -4.00 -24.36 3.96
C THR A 382 -2.52 -24.14 3.65
N ALA A 383 -2.11 -24.07 2.37
CA ALA A 383 -0.72 -23.90 1.95
C ALA A 383 0.00 -22.69 2.57
N PRO A 384 -0.63 -21.50 2.74
CA PRO A 384 0.01 -20.40 3.45
C PRO A 384 0.40 -20.71 4.91
N GLY A 385 -0.19 -21.73 5.55
CA GLY A 385 0.16 -22.17 6.90
C GLY A 385 1.53 -22.85 7.00
N SER A 386 2.06 -23.42 5.91
CA SER A 386 3.39 -24.07 5.93
C SER A 386 4.56 -23.09 6.02
N VAL A 387 4.34 -21.81 5.72
CA VAL A 387 5.40 -20.79 5.70
C VAL A 387 5.47 -20.05 7.03
N GLN A 388 6.69 -19.87 7.54
CA GLN A 388 6.95 -19.12 8.75
C GLN A 388 7.18 -17.64 8.42
N SER A 389 6.43 -16.73 9.06
CA SER A 389 6.48 -15.29 8.80
C SER A 389 6.57 -14.51 10.12
N PHE A 390 7.73 -13.88 10.37
CA PHE A 390 7.98 -13.04 11.55
C PHE A 390 7.11 -11.77 11.62
N LEU A 391 6.41 -11.42 10.53
CA LEU A 391 5.45 -10.32 10.52
C LEU A 391 4.08 -10.76 11.09
N SER A 392 3.73 -12.05 11.04
CA SER A 392 2.49 -12.59 11.62
C SER A 392 2.57 -12.63 13.15
N VAL A 393 1.54 -12.12 13.82
CA VAL A 393 1.48 -12.17 15.30
C VAL A 393 1.37 -13.61 15.80
N SER A 394 0.55 -14.46 15.16
CA SER A 394 0.40 -15.86 15.58
C SER A 394 1.69 -16.66 15.42
N THR A 395 2.42 -16.46 14.32
CA THR A 395 3.64 -17.23 14.05
C THR A 395 4.83 -16.72 14.85
N THR A 396 4.96 -15.41 15.05
CA THR A 396 6.00 -14.86 15.93
C THR A 396 5.79 -15.27 17.38
N LEU A 397 4.55 -15.31 17.87
CA LEU A 397 4.25 -15.88 19.19
C LEU A 397 4.61 -17.36 19.26
N ALA A 398 4.29 -18.15 18.24
CA ALA A 398 4.61 -19.58 18.22
C ALA A 398 6.12 -19.88 18.22
N ILE A 399 6.89 -19.15 17.41
CA ILE A 399 8.36 -19.27 17.39
C ILE A 399 8.92 -18.82 18.76
N ALA A 400 8.42 -17.73 19.34
CA ALA A 400 8.83 -17.30 20.68
C ALA A 400 8.52 -18.35 21.77
N THR A 401 7.39 -19.06 21.69
CA THR A 401 7.07 -20.18 22.59
C THR A 401 8.08 -21.33 22.43
N GLY A 402 8.46 -21.70 21.21
CA GLY A 402 9.48 -22.73 20.98
C GLY A 402 10.87 -22.33 21.51
N GLN A 403 11.29 -21.09 21.29
CA GLN A 403 12.53 -20.56 21.85
C GLN A 403 12.51 -20.51 23.39
N LEU A 404 11.37 -20.19 24.00
CA LEU A 404 11.21 -20.26 25.46
C LEU A 404 11.27 -21.71 25.97
N GLY A 405 10.72 -22.68 25.23
CA GLY A 405 10.86 -24.10 25.54
C GLY A 405 12.32 -24.55 25.57
N LEU A 406 13.13 -24.12 24.60
CA LEU A 406 14.58 -24.35 24.59
C LEU A 406 15.29 -23.70 25.79
N LEU A 407 14.98 -22.44 26.09
CA LEU A 407 15.57 -21.70 27.23
C LEU A 407 15.22 -22.33 28.60
N LEU A 408 14.06 -22.98 28.71
CA LEU A 408 13.60 -23.66 29.93
C LEU A 408 13.98 -25.15 29.99
N GLY A 409 14.72 -25.67 29.00
CA GLY A 409 15.11 -27.09 28.94
C GLY A 409 13.98 -28.06 28.61
N LEU A 410 12.85 -27.56 28.10
CA LEU A 410 11.68 -28.36 27.71
C LEU A 410 11.78 -28.91 26.27
N GLY A 411 12.65 -28.33 25.45
CA GLY A 411 12.88 -28.69 24.05
C GLY A 411 12.24 -27.72 23.05
N ASP A 412 12.44 -27.95 21.75
CA ASP A 412 11.86 -27.11 20.70
C ASP A 412 10.39 -27.51 20.45
N HIS A 413 9.48 -26.63 20.87
CA HIS A 413 8.04 -26.77 20.63
C HIS A 413 7.51 -25.86 19.50
N SER A 414 8.39 -25.26 18.69
CA SER A 414 7.99 -24.28 17.65
C SER A 414 6.91 -24.80 16.71
N GLN A 415 7.04 -26.03 16.20
CA GLN A 415 6.07 -26.61 15.26
C GLN A 415 4.71 -26.92 15.92
N ALA A 416 4.72 -27.46 17.15
CA ALA A 416 3.49 -27.70 17.91
C ALA A 416 2.78 -26.38 18.27
N ALA A 417 3.54 -25.34 18.65
CA ALA A 417 3.01 -24.01 18.88
C ALA A 417 2.44 -23.39 17.59
N ILE A 418 3.09 -23.57 16.44
CA ILE A 418 2.60 -23.10 15.12
C ILE A 418 1.26 -23.77 14.80
N SER A 419 1.16 -25.09 14.92
CA SER A 419 -0.07 -25.84 14.60
C SER A 419 -1.29 -25.46 15.46
N VAL A 420 -1.07 -24.85 16.63
CA VAL A 420 -2.14 -24.37 17.54
C VAL A 420 -2.40 -22.88 17.36
N LEU A 421 -1.37 -22.04 17.36
CA LEU A 421 -1.52 -20.58 17.38
C LEU A 421 -1.92 -20.00 16.02
N GLN A 422 -1.53 -20.60 14.90
CA GLN A 422 -1.97 -20.13 13.58
C GLN A 422 -3.49 -20.32 13.35
N PRO A 423 -4.11 -21.50 13.64
CA PRO A 423 -5.58 -21.62 13.61
C PRO A 423 -6.28 -20.68 14.58
N ILE A 424 -5.79 -20.51 15.80
CA ILE A 424 -6.36 -19.57 16.79
C ILE A 424 -6.31 -18.14 16.26
N GLY A 425 -5.14 -17.69 15.75
CA GLY A 425 -4.98 -16.37 15.16
C GLY A 425 -5.93 -16.13 13.99
N THR A 426 -6.03 -17.10 13.08
CA THR A 426 -6.95 -17.07 11.93
C THR A 426 -8.41 -16.96 12.39
N GLY A 427 -8.81 -17.74 13.39
CA GLY A 427 -10.14 -17.71 13.99
C GLY A 427 -10.46 -16.35 14.63
N VAL A 428 -9.54 -15.80 15.44
CA VAL A 428 -9.71 -14.47 16.06
C VAL A 428 -9.75 -13.38 14.98
N GLY A 429 -8.90 -13.45 13.95
CA GLY A 429 -8.91 -12.54 12.80
C GLY A 429 -10.25 -12.54 12.05
N ALA A 430 -10.81 -13.73 11.81
CA ALA A 430 -12.13 -13.90 11.21
C ALA A 430 -13.26 -13.36 12.10
N LEU A 431 -13.22 -13.64 13.41
CA LEU A 431 -14.18 -13.11 14.38
C LEU A 431 -14.13 -11.58 14.49
N LEU A 432 -12.94 -10.97 14.45
CA LEU A 432 -12.78 -9.52 14.41
C LEU A 432 -13.30 -8.93 13.09
N ALA A 433 -13.05 -9.57 11.95
CA ALA A 433 -13.61 -9.15 10.66
C ALA A 433 -15.15 -9.20 10.67
N LEU A 434 -15.75 -10.27 11.21
CA LEU A 434 -17.20 -10.39 11.41
C LEU A 434 -17.74 -9.34 12.40
N ALA A 435 -17.02 -9.04 13.48
CA ALA A 435 -17.41 -8.00 14.43
C ALA A 435 -17.38 -6.59 13.79
N VAL A 436 -16.42 -6.32 12.90
CA VAL A 436 -16.36 -5.08 12.11
C VAL A 436 -17.48 -5.03 11.07
N LEU A 437 -17.78 -6.13 10.39
CA LEU A 437 -18.90 -6.24 9.45
C LEU A 437 -20.24 -6.01 10.18
N TRP A 438 -20.44 -6.66 11.33
CA TRP A 438 -21.60 -6.48 12.21
C TRP A 438 -21.73 -5.03 12.68
N ARG A 439 -20.63 -4.39 13.09
CA ARG A 439 -20.59 -2.96 13.45
C ARG A 439 -20.94 -2.05 12.27
N CYS A 440 -20.63 -2.45 11.03
CA CYS A 440 -21.04 -1.73 9.83
C CYS A 440 -22.52 -2.00 9.46
N TRP A 441 -23.10 -3.13 9.87
CA TRP A 441 -24.50 -3.47 9.66
C TRP A 441 -25.45 -2.81 10.68
N ARG A 442 -25.10 -2.82 11.97
CA ARG A 442 -25.96 -2.31 13.05
C ARG A 442 -26.54 -0.94 12.69
N PRO A 443 -27.87 -0.78 12.65
CA PRO A 443 -28.49 0.54 12.57
C PRO A 443 -27.97 1.39 13.74
N GLY A 444 -27.50 2.60 13.45
CA GLY A 444 -27.36 3.59 14.51
C GLY A 444 -28.76 3.94 15.02
N ASP A 445 -28.95 3.99 16.34
CA ASP A 445 -30.25 4.22 16.97
C ASP A 445 -30.90 5.51 16.45
N ARG A 446 -31.88 5.36 15.55
CA ARG A 446 -32.64 6.48 14.97
C ARG A 446 -33.46 7.23 16.05
N THR A 447 -33.66 6.61 17.21
CA THR A 447 -34.34 7.15 18.40
C THR A 447 -33.43 8.03 19.29
N ALA A 448 -32.11 7.98 19.13
CA ALA A 448 -31.17 8.76 19.96
C ALA A 448 -31.19 10.29 19.70
N GLY A 449 -32.03 10.76 18.76
CA GLY A 449 -32.28 12.19 18.53
C GLY A 449 -33.27 12.84 19.49
N LEU A 450 -33.89 12.08 20.41
CA LEU A 450 -34.98 12.56 21.28
C LEU A 450 -34.69 12.54 22.79
N VAL A 451 -33.52 12.05 23.23
CA VAL A 451 -33.15 12.04 24.66
C VAL A 451 -31.73 12.58 24.82
N GLY A 452 -31.59 13.74 25.48
CA GLY A 452 -30.31 14.43 25.69
C GLY A 452 -29.41 13.71 26.71
N GLY A 453 -28.72 12.66 26.28
CA GLY A 453 -27.75 11.91 27.07
C GLY A 453 -26.33 11.98 26.50
N SER A 454 -25.39 12.51 27.27
CA SER A 454 -24.01 12.88 26.89
C SER A 454 -23.06 11.71 26.58
N ARG A 455 -23.45 10.76 25.73
CA ARG A 455 -22.54 9.72 25.19
C ARG A 455 -21.94 10.19 23.86
N PRO A 456 -20.60 10.16 23.68
CA PRO A 456 -19.97 10.67 22.46
C PRO A 456 -20.42 9.88 21.23
N PHE A 457 -21.06 10.60 20.31
CA PHE A 457 -21.69 10.16 19.08
C PHE A 457 -20.74 9.31 18.22
N ARG A 458 -20.83 7.97 18.31
CA ARG A 458 -20.04 7.07 17.46
C ARG A 458 -20.65 7.00 16.06
N VAL A 459 -20.17 7.85 15.17
CA VAL A 459 -20.48 7.82 13.72
C VAL A 459 -20.39 6.36 13.21
N PRO A 460 -21.43 5.82 12.55
CA PRO A 460 -21.41 4.44 12.08
C PRO A 460 -20.30 4.26 11.04
N MET A 461 -19.45 3.26 11.24
CA MET A 461 -18.32 2.98 10.36
C MET A 461 -18.82 2.75 8.92
N SER A 462 -18.13 3.35 7.95
CA SER A 462 -18.49 3.15 6.54
C SER A 462 -18.06 1.74 6.11
N PRO A 463 -18.83 1.03 5.26
CA PRO A 463 -18.45 -0.33 4.85
C PRO A 463 -17.08 -0.43 4.17
N ILE A 464 -16.63 0.61 3.46
CA ILE A 464 -15.31 0.63 2.81
C ILE A 464 -14.19 0.83 3.86
N GLN A 465 -14.43 1.62 4.91
CA GLN A 465 -13.51 1.68 6.06
C GLN A 465 -13.48 0.35 6.81
N GLY A 466 -14.66 -0.26 7.03
CA GLY A 466 -14.81 -1.56 7.66
C GLY A 466 -14.06 -2.66 6.92
N LEU A 467 -14.16 -2.70 5.59
CA LEU A 467 -13.39 -3.61 4.73
C LEU A 467 -11.88 -3.50 4.98
N GLY A 468 -11.35 -2.28 5.02
CA GLY A 468 -9.93 -2.06 5.30
C GLY A 468 -9.51 -2.53 6.70
N VAL A 469 -10.30 -2.22 7.73
CA VAL A 469 -10.03 -2.67 9.11
C VAL A 469 -10.15 -4.20 9.24
N ALA A 470 -11.15 -4.81 8.59
CA ALA A 470 -11.39 -6.25 8.62
C ALA A 470 -10.26 -7.04 7.91
N LEU A 471 -9.84 -6.59 6.72
CA LEU A 471 -8.69 -7.15 6.03
C LEU A 471 -7.41 -6.97 6.86
N GLY A 472 -7.23 -5.84 7.54
CA GLY A 472 -6.08 -5.61 8.42
C GLY A 472 -6.05 -6.52 9.65
N ALA A 473 -7.20 -6.73 10.31
CA ALA A 473 -7.31 -7.65 11.43
C ALA A 473 -7.06 -9.12 10.99
N PHE A 474 -7.61 -9.52 9.85
CA PHE A 474 -7.43 -10.85 9.29
C PHE A 474 -5.97 -11.10 8.86
N VAL A 475 -5.31 -10.13 8.22
CA VAL A 475 -3.88 -10.22 7.88
C VAL A 475 -3.03 -10.29 9.14
N LEU A 476 -3.23 -9.36 10.10
CA LEU A 476 -2.38 -9.24 11.30
C LEU A 476 -2.33 -10.53 12.15
N LEU A 477 -3.45 -11.25 12.23
CA LEU A 477 -3.60 -12.47 13.01
C LEU A 477 -3.57 -13.75 12.17
N GLY A 478 -3.51 -13.64 10.84
CA GLY A 478 -3.40 -14.78 9.94
C GLY A 478 -2.03 -15.46 10.02
N PRO A 479 -1.89 -16.67 9.46
CA PRO A 479 -0.69 -17.49 9.61
C PRO A 479 0.55 -16.85 9.00
N VAL A 480 0.38 -16.11 7.90
CA VAL A 480 1.46 -15.46 7.17
C VAL A 480 1.09 -14.05 6.78
N ILE A 481 2.02 -13.13 7.04
CA ILE A 481 1.99 -11.77 6.52
C ILE A 481 3.16 -11.59 5.58
N GLN A 482 2.86 -11.34 4.31
CA GLN A 482 3.83 -10.76 3.40
C GLN A 482 3.69 -9.23 3.38
N PRO A 483 4.77 -8.47 3.14
CA PRO A 483 4.74 -7.00 3.29
C PRO A 483 3.67 -6.30 2.45
N TRP A 484 3.39 -6.81 1.25
CA TRP A 484 2.37 -6.29 0.35
C TRP A 484 0.93 -6.58 0.80
N TYR A 485 0.69 -7.50 1.74
CA TYR A 485 -0.64 -7.73 2.31
C TYR A 485 -1.16 -6.49 3.06
N LEU A 486 -0.26 -5.60 3.50
CA LEU A 486 -0.64 -4.30 4.04
C LEU A 486 -1.45 -3.46 3.03
N LEU A 487 -1.25 -3.63 1.71
CA LEU A 487 -2.05 -2.94 0.68
C LEU A 487 -3.53 -3.32 0.72
N TRP A 488 -3.89 -4.53 1.18
CA TRP A 488 -5.28 -4.97 1.34
C TRP A 488 -6.01 -4.11 2.37
N THR A 489 -5.28 -3.65 3.38
CA THR A 489 -5.74 -2.72 4.43
C THR A 489 -5.67 -1.27 3.94
N VAL A 490 -4.55 -0.87 3.35
CA VAL A 490 -4.25 0.52 3.03
C VAL A 490 -5.12 1.04 1.90
N LEU A 491 -5.46 0.26 0.87
CA LEU A 491 -6.25 0.77 -0.25
C LEU A 491 -7.70 1.13 0.12
N PRO A 492 -8.50 0.28 0.81
CA PRO A 492 -9.81 0.70 1.31
C PRO A 492 -9.73 1.84 2.34
N LEU A 493 -8.74 1.82 3.25
CA LEU A 493 -8.56 2.91 4.22
C LEU A 493 -8.16 4.23 3.56
N ALA A 494 -7.37 4.21 2.49
CA ALA A 494 -7.00 5.40 1.74
C ALA A 494 -8.22 6.04 1.05
N ALA A 495 -9.16 5.22 0.59
CA ALA A 495 -10.43 5.70 0.05
C ALA A 495 -11.42 6.15 1.13
N ALA A 496 -11.45 5.51 2.31
CA ALA A 496 -12.52 5.70 3.28
C ALA A 496 -12.14 6.46 4.57
N THR A 497 -10.87 6.83 4.77
CA THR A 497 -10.45 7.58 5.96
C THR A 497 -9.77 8.91 5.63
N GLY A 498 -10.29 9.98 6.24
CA GLY A 498 -9.67 11.31 6.26
C GLY A 498 -8.56 11.40 7.32
N HIS A 499 -8.53 12.49 8.08
CA HIS A 499 -7.56 12.68 9.17
C HIS A 499 -7.85 11.77 10.39
N SER A 500 -7.47 10.49 10.31
CA SER A 500 -7.66 9.49 11.36
C SER A 500 -6.33 8.92 11.89
N PRO A 501 -6.28 8.35 13.11
CA PRO A 501 -5.12 7.59 13.58
C PRO A 501 -4.80 6.40 12.67
N LEU A 502 -5.82 5.71 12.14
CA LEU A 502 -5.67 4.61 11.17
C LEU A 502 -4.92 5.06 9.92
N ARG A 503 -5.22 6.26 9.39
CA ARG A 503 -4.49 6.82 8.24
C ARG A 503 -3.03 7.10 8.56
N ARG A 504 -2.71 7.54 9.79
CA ARG A 504 -1.32 7.73 10.24
C ARG A 504 -0.59 6.40 10.40
N ALA A 505 -1.24 5.38 10.96
CA ALA A 505 -0.69 4.03 11.07
C ALA A 505 -0.41 3.45 9.68
N ALA A 506 -1.38 3.51 8.75
CA ALA A 506 -1.21 3.11 7.35
C ALA A 506 -0.01 3.78 6.69
N VAL A 507 0.20 5.09 6.90
CA VAL A 507 1.35 5.83 6.36
C VAL A 507 2.68 5.33 6.92
N TRP A 508 2.80 5.19 8.25
CA TRP A 508 4.05 4.77 8.87
C TRP A 508 4.36 3.29 8.63
N LEU A 509 3.37 2.41 8.72
CA LEU A 509 3.53 0.99 8.40
C LEU A 509 3.94 0.81 6.93
N SER A 510 3.35 1.56 5.99
CA SER A 510 3.77 1.50 4.58
C SER A 510 5.24 1.89 4.40
N ALA A 511 5.72 2.89 5.13
CA ALA A 511 7.11 3.32 5.06
C ALA A 511 8.09 2.35 5.72
N VAL A 512 7.75 1.82 6.91
CA VAL A 512 8.57 0.81 7.60
C VAL A 512 8.62 -0.46 6.75
N PHE A 513 7.47 -0.97 6.32
CA PHE A 513 7.38 -2.17 5.51
C PHE A 513 8.12 -1.98 4.18
N ALA A 514 8.07 -0.80 3.55
CA ALA A 514 8.83 -0.55 2.32
C ALA A 514 10.36 -0.56 2.50
N VAL A 515 10.90 -0.44 3.71
CA VAL A 515 12.34 -0.36 4.00
C VAL A 515 12.93 -1.66 4.58
N ILE A 516 12.15 -2.47 5.30
CA ILE A 516 12.66 -3.69 5.97
C ILE A 516 12.85 -4.90 5.04
N ILE A 517 12.38 -4.86 3.80
CA ILE A 517 12.32 -6.03 2.91
C ILE A 517 13.64 -6.16 2.16
N MET A 518 14.12 -7.40 1.99
CA MET A 518 15.28 -7.68 1.17
C MET A 518 14.94 -7.52 -0.32
N PRO A 519 15.70 -6.74 -1.12
CA PRO A 519 15.40 -6.50 -2.53
C PRO A 519 15.35 -7.76 -3.41
N ASN A 520 16.05 -8.83 -3.02
CA ASN A 520 16.03 -10.11 -3.73
C ASN A 520 14.99 -11.12 -3.19
N GLY A 521 14.29 -10.81 -2.10
CA GLY A 521 13.33 -11.71 -1.45
C GLY A 521 13.96 -12.90 -0.71
N ALA A 522 15.29 -12.96 -0.60
CA ALA A 522 16.04 -14.08 -0.01
C ALA A 522 16.90 -13.62 1.19
N THR A 523 17.65 -14.54 1.79
CA THR A 523 18.61 -14.24 2.85
C THR A 523 19.90 -13.64 2.30
N ILE A 524 20.42 -12.61 2.97
CA ILE A 524 21.72 -11.99 2.68
C ILE A 524 22.50 -11.91 4.00
N PRO A 525 23.84 -12.06 4.00
CA PRO A 525 24.65 -11.91 5.21
C PRO A 525 24.43 -10.57 5.93
N VAL A 526 24.23 -10.63 7.26
CA VAL A 526 23.83 -9.49 8.09
C VAL A 526 24.78 -8.29 7.94
N PHE A 527 26.10 -8.51 7.93
CA PHE A 527 27.08 -7.44 7.75
C PHE A 527 26.92 -6.71 6.41
N THR A 528 26.59 -7.41 5.34
CA THR A 528 26.36 -6.80 4.02
C THR A 528 25.08 -5.94 4.03
N ILE A 529 24.03 -6.39 4.73
CA ILE A 529 22.80 -5.60 4.92
C ILE A 529 23.12 -4.32 5.69
N VAL A 530 23.86 -4.41 6.81
CA VAL A 530 24.25 -3.25 7.63
C VAL A 530 25.07 -2.23 6.82
N GLN A 531 26.05 -2.69 6.04
CA GLN A 531 26.84 -1.83 5.16
C GLN A 531 25.96 -1.13 4.11
N ALA A 532 25.08 -1.88 3.44
CA ALA A 532 24.18 -1.33 2.43
C ALA A 532 23.19 -0.30 2.99
N VAL A 533 22.63 -0.56 4.18
CA VAL A 533 21.74 0.37 4.89
C VAL A 533 22.49 1.62 5.37
N ALA A 534 23.74 1.49 5.82
CA ALA A 534 24.57 2.64 6.19
C ALA A 534 24.85 3.57 5.00
N VAL A 535 25.23 3.00 3.84
CA VAL A 535 25.40 3.77 2.59
C VAL A 535 24.08 4.44 2.18
N ALA A 536 22.97 3.71 2.23
CA ALA A 536 21.65 4.27 1.92
C ALA A 536 21.26 5.42 2.86
N ALA A 537 21.55 5.32 4.16
CA ALA A 537 21.31 6.39 5.12
C ALA A 537 22.10 7.66 4.79
N VAL A 538 23.36 7.53 4.36
CA VAL A 538 24.18 8.66 3.88
C VAL A 538 23.58 9.28 2.61
N VAL A 539 23.26 8.47 1.59
CA VAL A 539 22.68 8.96 0.32
C VAL A 539 21.35 9.68 0.54
N VAL A 540 20.46 9.10 1.34
CA VAL A 540 19.14 9.67 1.67
C VAL A 540 19.30 10.92 2.54
N GLY A 541 20.24 10.94 3.48
CA GLY A 541 20.59 12.09 4.30
C GLY A 541 21.09 13.28 3.47
N VAL A 542 22.04 13.04 2.56
CA VAL A 542 22.55 14.06 1.62
C VAL A 542 21.43 14.60 0.73
N ALA A 543 20.58 13.72 0.18
CA ALA A 543 19.43 14.15 -0.62
C ALA A 543 18.41 14.97 0.18
N LEU A 544 18.13 14.58 1.44
CA LEU A 544 17.28 15.34 2.35
C LEU A 544 17.86 16.73 2.64
N VAL A 545 19.16 16.85 2.94
CA VAL A 545 19.84 18.13 3.16
C VAL A 545 19.81 19.00 1.89
N ALA A 546 20.07 18.43 0.72
CA ALA A 546 20.00 19.14 -0.55
C ALA A 546 18.57 19.62 -0.90
N LEU A 547 17.55 18.83 -0.57
CA LEU A 547 16.14 19.24 -0.68
C LEU A 547 15.76 20.30 0.35
N ALA A 548 16.28 20.22 1.58
CA ALA A 548 16.06 21.18 2.66
C ALA A 548 16.64 22.56 2.35
N ARG A 549 17.92 22.63 1.92
CA ARG A 549 18.58 23.86 1.46
C ARG A 549 17.84 24.54 0.30
N ARG A 550 17.10 23.76 -0.50
CA ARG A 550 16.30 24.25 -1.63
C ARG A 550 14.84 24.58 -1.26
N GLY A 551 14.46 24.40 0.00
CA GLY A 551 13.10 24.61 0.54
C GLY A 551 12.19 23.40 0.34
N LEU A 552 11.80 22.75 1.44
CA LEU A 552 10.80 21.67 1.47
C LEU A 552 9.36 22.20 1.42
N PRO A 553 8.39 21.37 0.98
CA PRO A 553 6.98 21.62 1.23
C PRO A 553 6.71 21.88 2.72
N ARG A 554 6.15 23.05 3.00
CA ARG A 554 5.68 23.42 4.34
C ARG A 554 4.52 22.50 4.72
N ARG A 555 4.40 22.16 6.01
CA ARG A 555 3.13 21.68 6.55
C ARG A 555 2.32 22.94 6.82
N ASP A 556 1.25 23.17 6.07
CA ASP A 556 0.41 24.34 6.31
C ASP A 556 -0.11 24.28 7.76
N VAL A 557 0.32 25.24 8.56
CA VAL A 557 -0.44 25.70 9.72
C VAL A 557 -1.57 26.55 9.13
N PRO A 558 -2.82 26.45 9.62
CA PRO A 558 -3.81 27.44 9.25
C PRO A 558 -3.25 28.82 9.63
N GLU A 559 -3.10 29.71 8.66
CA GLU A 559 -3.09 31.13 9.01
C GLU A 559 -4.41 31.38 9.73
N VAL A 560 -4.31 31.64 11.03
CA VAL A 560 -5.35 32.38 11.72
C VAL A 560 -5.34 33.73 11.03
N GLY A 561 -6.19 33.89 10.01
CA GLY A 561 -6.46 35.20 9.45
C GLY A 561 -6.81 36.15 10.60
N PRO A 562 -6.49 37.45 10.51
CA PRO A 562 -6.78 38.40 11.57
C PRO A 562 -8.23 38.20 12.00
N GLY A 563 -8.41 37.87 13.28
CA GLY A 563 -9.70 37.41 13.79
C GLY A 563 -10.79 38.43 13.45
N PRO A 564 -12.06 37.99 13.26
CA PRO A 564 -13.13 38.93 12.94
C PRO A 564 -13.08 40.08 13.94
N ALA A 565 -13.04 41.32 13.42
CA ALA A 565 -12.91 42.51 14.24
C ALA A 565 -13.94 42.44 15.38
N PRO A 566 -13.54 42.73 16.64
CA PRO A 566 -14.42 42.55 17.78
C PRO A 566 -15.73 43.31 17.53
N PRO A 567 -16.89 42.69 17.79
CA PRO A 567 -18.17 43.28 17.43
C PRO A 567 -18.35 44.63 18.12
N PRO A 568 -19.00 45.62 17.46
CA PRO A 568 -18.95 47.04 17.84
C PRO A 568 -19.57 47.40 19.20
N TRP A 569 -20.11 46.42 19.94
CA TRP A 569 -20.53 46.60 21.33
C TRP A 569 -19.38 46.49 22.34
N ARG A 570 -18.20 45.94 21.96
CA ARG A 570 -17.04 45.87 22.87
C ARG A 570 -16.35 47.22 23.11
N SER A 571 -16.64 48.26 22.33
CA SER A 571 -16.14 49.63 22.52
C SER A 571 -17.10 50.53 23.33
N ARG A 572 -18.09 49.94 24.04
CA ARG A 572 -19.10 50.70 24.80
C ARG A 572 -18.96 50.64 26.33
N TRP A 573 -17.90 50.02 26.84
CA TRP A 573 -17.58 50.02 28.26
C TRP A 573 -16.45 51.00 28.52
N PRO A 574 -16.64 52.03 29.36
CA PRO A 574 -15.52 52.83 29.87
C PRO A 574 -14.53 51.91 30.61
N ASP A 575 -13.24 52.19 30.45
CA ASP A 575 -12.19 51.40 31.10
C ASP A 575 -12.40 51.34 32.62
N ARG A 576 -12.33 50.14 33.19
CA ARG A 576 -12.27 49.99 34.64
C ARG A 576 -10.90 50.50 35.12
N PRO A 577 -10.84 51.52 36.00
CA PRO A 577 -9.55 51.96 36.55
C PRO A 577 -9.01 50.85 37.46
N GLY A 578 -7.90 50.21 37.08
CA GLY A 578 -7.37 49.12 37.90
C GLY A 578 -6.34 48.17 37.28
N HIS A 579 -5.63 48.53 36.21
CA HIS A 579 -4.38 47.83 35.84
C HIS A 579 -3.39 48.81 35.20
N PRO A 580 -2.12 48.86 35.67
CA PRO A 580 -1.10 49.70 35.05
C PRO A 580 -0.71 49.14 33.67
N PRO A 581 -0.40 50.00 32.68
CA PRO A 581 -0.06 49.55 31.34
C PRO A 581 1.35 48.94 31.31
N ALA A 582 1.46 47.68 30.87
CA ALA A 582 2.74 47.13 30.44
C ALA A 582 3.16 47.82 29.13
N SER A 583 4.21 48.63 29.20
CA SER A 583 4.67 49.47 28.10
C SER A 583 5.18 48.67 26.91
N THR A 584 4.69 49.01 25.72
CA THR A 584 5.30 48.62 24.45
C THR A 584 6.16 49.79 23.97
N PRO A 585 7.49 49.64 23.76
CA PRO A 585 8.29 50.69 23.14
C PRO A 585 8.02 50.71 21.63
N ALA A 586 7.42 51.80 21.14
CA ALA A 586 7.18 52.00 19.72
C ALA A 586 8.13 53.05 19.12
N GLY A 587 9.08 52.58 18.31
CA GLY A 587 9.64 53.27 17.14
C GLY A 587 10.55 54.49 17.33
N LEU A 588 11.61 54.54 16.51
CA LEU A 588 12.13 55.72 15.78
C LEU A 588 13.11 55.19 14.68
N PRO A 589 13.52 55.99 13.66
CA PRO A 589 13.11 55.68 12.29
C PRO A 589 14.26 55.33 11.32
N ALA A 590 13.93 55.19 10.03
CA ALA A 590 14.85 54.82 8.96
C ALA A 590 15.82 55.96 8.55
N GLY A 591 17.10 55.61 8.32
CA GLY A 591 18.05 56.49 7.63
C GLY A 591 19.52 56.03 7.65
N SER A 592 20.13 55.95 6.45
CA SER A 592 21.57 56.18 6.18
C SER A 592 22.68 55.30 6.82
N ALA A 593 23.21 54.39 5.98
CA ALA A 593 24.65 54.17 5.69
C ALA A 593 25.67 53.63 6.72
N ALA A 594 26.77 53.11 6.14
CA ALA A 594 28.13 52.90 6.70
C ALA A 594 28.45 51.67 7.62
N THR A 595 28.99 50.63 6.96
CA THR A 595 30.27 49.92 7.27
C THR A 595 30.66 49.42 8.69
N VAL A 596 30.79 48.08 8.84
CA VAL A 596 32.05 47.27 9.10
C VAL A 596 32.96 47.66 10.31
N PRO A 597 33.68 46.74 11.05
CA PRO A 597 33.69 45.26 11.11
C PRO A 597 33.59 44.63 12.54
N VAL A 598 33.65 43.29 12.54
CA VAL A 598 34.08 42.35 13.61
C VAL A 598 35.31 42.82 14.43
N GLY A 599 35.28 42.56 15.75
CA GLY A 599 36.46 42.57 16.64
C GLY A 599 36.45 41.39 17.63
N ARG A 600 37.60 40.73 17.82
CA ARG A 600 37.81 39.60 18.77
C ARG A 600 38.28 40.11 20.13
N ALA A 601 37.81 39.50 21.22
CA ALA A 601 38.60 39.26 22.44
C ALA A 601 38.02 38.12 23.29
N ALA A 602 38.90 37.36 23.95
CA ALA A 602 38.67 36.40 25.03
C ALA A 602 39.88 36.57 26.00
N PRO A 603 40.15 35.73 27.02
CA PRO A 603 39.34 34.73 27.74
C PRO A 603 39.44 34.86 29.30
N LEU A 604 38.63 34.08 30.03
CA LEU A 604 38.84 33.65 31.44
C LEU A 604 38.14 32.28 31.59
N GLY A 605 38.59 31.27 32.34
CA GLY A 605 39.83 31.01 33.08
C GLY A 605 39.68 29.64 33.78
N VAL A 606 40.72 28.79 33.84
CA VAL A 606 40.66 27.42 34.39
C VAL A 606 41.77 27.21 35.43
N ALA A 607 41.49 26.44 36.48
CA ALA A 607 42.47 25.92 37.43
C ALA A 607 42.33 24.38 37.54
N GLY A 608 43.45 23.66 37.55
CA GLY A 608 43.56 22.21 37.81
C GLY A 608 43.96 21.91 39.26
N PRO A 609 44.76 20.86 39.57
CA PRO A 609 45.43 19.85 38.72
C PRO A 609 44.76 18.45 38.89
N ASP A 610 45.36 17.25 38.78
CA ASP A 610 46.73 16.74 38.55
C ASP A 610 46.74 15.32 37.91
N GLY A 611 47.91 14.69 37.75
CA GLY A 611 48.11 13.29 37.30
C GLY A 611 48.36 12.28 38.44
N PRO A 612 48.96 11.07 38.22
CA PRO A 612 49.74 10.62 37.06
C PRO A 612 49.37 9.20 36.50
N ALA A 613 50.24 8.66 35.63
CA ALA A 613 50.24 7.27 35.09
C ALA A 613 51.67 6.68 35.23
N PRO A 614 52.04 5.50 34.66
CA PRO A 614 51.41 4.18 34.52
C PRO A 614 52.25 3.08 35.26
N PRO A 615 52.18 1.79 34.87
CA PRO A 615 53.44 1.09 34.51
C PRO A 615 53.36 0.15 33.27
N GLN A 616 54.51 -0.39 32.85
CA GLN A 616 54.72 -1.19 31.62
C GLN A 616 55.02 -2.70 31.89
N GLU A 617 54.99 -3.49 30.80
CA GLU A 617 55.82 -4.68 30.52
C GLU A 617 55.52 -6.02 31.27
N PRO A 618 56.00 -7.21 30.79
CA PRO A 618 57.16 -7.46 29.93
C PRO A 618 56.99 -8.36 28.67
N VAL A 619 58.11 -8.55 27.98
CA VAL A 619 58.41 -9.40 26.81
C VAL A 619 59.06 -10.71 27.25
N ASP A 620 58.84 -11.85 26.56
CA ASP A 620 59.90 -12.84 26.25
C ASP A 620 59.51 -13.82 25.10
N PRO A 621 60.47 -14.46 24.39
CA PRO A 621 60.23 -15.21 23.15
C PRO A 621 60.52 -16.73 23.24
N GLY A 622 60.30 -17.46 22.12
CA GLY A 622 61.20 -18.57 21.74
C GLY A 622 60.58 -19.96 21.50
N THR A 623 60.40 -20.33 20.23
CA THR A 623 60.59 -21.67 19.62
C THR A 623 60.19 -21.57 18.13
N GLY A 624 60.85 -22.19 17.15
CA GLY A 624 62.08 -22.98 17.19
C GLY A 624 62.04 -24.16 16.20
N GLY A 625 62.43 -23.94 14.94
CA GLY A 625 62.52 -24.98 13.88
C GLY A 625 61.23 -25.21 13.08
N GLY A 626 61.28 -25.76 11.85
CA GLY A 626 62.44 -26.20 11.08
C GLY A 626 62.01 -27.01 9.84
N ALA A 627 62.67 -26.78 8.70
CA ALA A 627 62.38 -27.29 7.35
C ALA A 627 62.16 -28.82 7.14
N GLY A 628 61.44 -29.17 6.06
CA GLY A 628 61.96 -30.13 5.06
C GLY A 628 61.19 -31.44 4.80
N GLY A 629 61.11 -31.85 3.51
CA GLY A 629 60.50 -33.11 3.01
C GLY A 629 59.27 -32.84 2.13
N ARG A 630 59.22 -32.96 0.79
CA ARG A 630 59.80 -33.85 -0.26
C ARG A 630 59.28 -35.30 -0.24
N GLY A 631 58.72 -35.73 -1.39
CA GLY A 631 58.17 -37.06 -1.68
C GLY A 631 56.70 -37.20 -1.23
N GLY A 632 55.79 -37.89 -1.91
CA GLY A 632 55.75 -38.58 -3.21
C GLY A 632 54.27 -38.93 -3.48
N ARG A 633 53.73 -38.72 -4.67
CA ARG A 633 53.42 -39.75 -5.70
C ARG A 633 52.54 -40.93 -5.26
N ASP A 634 51.64 -41.29 -6.19
CA ASP A 634 50.80 -42.51 -6.25
C ASP A 634 49.64 -42.54 -5.21
N GLY A 635 48.43 -42.98 -5.52
CA GLY A 635 47.79 -43.45 -6.76
C GLY A 635 46.28 -43.65 -6.53
N GLY A 636 45.46 -43.80 -7.58
CA GLY A 636 44.01 -44.07 -7.46
C GLY A 636 43.69 -45.52 -7.02
N PRO A 637 42.42 -45.98 -7.09
CA PRO A 637 41.29 -45.42 -7.86
C PRO A 637 40.32 -44.53 -7.05
#